data_AF-A0A413ZVF9-F1
#
_entry.id   AF-A0A413ZVF9-F1
#
_cell.length_a   1.000
_cell.length_b   1.000
_cell.length_c   1.000
_cell.angle_alpha   90.00
_cell.angle_beta   90.00
_cell.angle_gamma   90.00
#
_symmetry.space_group_name_H-M   'P 1'
#
loop_
_entity.id
_entity.type
_entity.pdbx_description
1 polymer ?
#
loop_
_entity_poly.entity_id
_entity_poly.type
_entity_poly.pdbx_seq_one_letter_code
_entity_poly.pdbx_strand_id
1 'polypeptide(L)'
;MKIKLNHIFTVGLWVLAASACNSDDTYALCGECADQKIINVTQYGLASDGSTDCSDLINKLIKDMPAEGGVLFFPEGTYRLDSPILLTRNFVTLKGEENGNSASIQDKKAKLLVNNMECAIQFAPIADVDGHRNRISGVEIENLLITGKENERQGVGIHVKHDNDRIRLTNLTIENFETGIQTNGADAMVITNCRVSKVNNGLVMLGGIQNTISDSSFSSGESGTSCNLSNETNLLFAHNQLLQGGDCALQLNACNRINVTENTLESAYVGVMEVNGSHNQFSKNLFKLVLNDNDQLRGKEADYGAIRLKGDANHFVSNQIQCEWASSIQNPITVVVPEGRNNRFADCSIDNQTSACVFYVSEDTEVLNCVEDETKINYKQEEKNYTKAAYIVVAEDADMIEDDDEKASYNWFKKEFVNGVVLTPDEVTTTDLAQFEIIWLHIDRVGLAVGWQQLPDVILSENVVYALKSYYNAGGKLLLTNHATQYIVPLGRTERNPNIFGNGEGSSGSDIWSINANIGMEQNHTTHPAFAGMPACDAFSHPTFALIGPGIREDHNCMWDLNGFNYPAIYPDAGNPVDAFQQENQATVLATWGHVTDWCCAGMVEFHPTDECKGTCIAIGLAAYEWNQNGGANMYQDQIELLTKNTITYLAGIE
;
A
#
# COMPACT_ATOMS: atom_id res chain seq x y z
N MET A 1 12.91 9.62 -87.46
CA MET A 1 14.03 8.71 -87.78
C MET A 1 14.02 7.60 -86.74
N LYS A 2 14.01 6.36 -87.21
CA LYS A 2 13.81 5.08 -86.47
C LYS A 2 15.07 4.70 -85.66
N ILE A 3 14.89 3.76 -84.70
CA ILE A 3 15.88 2.78 -84.15
C ILE A 3 16.76 3.31 -82.97
N LYS A 4 17.00 2.62 -81.84
CA LYS A 4 16.62 1.28 -81.32
C LYS A 4 16.83 1.22 -79.78
N LEU A 5 16.01 0.41 -79.14
CA LEU A 5 16.21 -0.29 -77.86
C LEU A 5 17.52 -1.10 -77.81
N ASN A 6 18.09 -1.32 -76.62
CA ASN A 6 18.38 -2.69 -76.17
C ASN A 6 18.59 -2.82 -74.65
N HIS A 7 18.01 -3.92 -74.16
CA HIS A 7 17.95 -4.46 -72.81
C HIS A 7 19.12 -5.45 -72.54
N ILE A 8 19.22 -5.85 -71.25
CA ILE A 8 19.65 -7.18 -70.69
C ILE A 8 21.09 -7.33 -70.15
N PHE A 9 21.14 -7.42 -68.80
CA PHE A 9 21.85 -8.36 -67.89
C PHE A 9 23.14 -9.06 -68.37
N THR A 10 24.20 -9.16 -67.56
CA THR A 10 24.42 -10.12 -66.44
C THR A 10 25.87 -10.04 -65.90
N VAL A 11 25.99 -10.16 -64.56
CA VAL A 11 27.06 -10.82 -63.76
C VAL A 11 28.50 -10.25 -63.69
N GLY A 12 28.83 -9.72 -62.51
CA GLY A 12 29.93 -10.24 -61.67
C GLY A 12 31.27 -9.51 -61.72
N LEU A 13 31.64 -8.80 -60.64
CA LEU A 13 32.80 -9.16 -59.81
C LEU A 13 32.84 -8.30 -58.54
N TRP A 14 33.00 -8.98 -57.41
CA TRP A 14 33.37 -8.44 -56.11
C TRP A 14 34.73 -7.73 -56.16
N VAL A 15 34.84 -6.56 -55.52
CA VAL A 15 36.10 -6.13 -54.88
C VAL A 15 35.75 -5.56 -53.50
N LEU A 16 36.13 -6.32 -52.48
CA LEU A 16 36.29 -5.89 -51.10
C LEU A 16 37.30 -4.74 -51.04
N ALA A 17 36.93 -3.66 -50.35
CA ALA A 17 37.89 -2.83 -49.64
C ALA A 17 37.37 -2.65 -48.22
N ALA A 18 37.89 -3.50 -47.33
CA ALA A 18 37.87 -3.24 -45.91
C ALA A 18 38.84 -2.08 -45.62
N SER A 19 38.34 -1.06 -44.92
CA SER A 19 39.18 -0.16 -44.13
C SER A 19 38.51 0.01 -42.78
N ALA A 20 39.03 -0.69 -41.78
CA ALA A 20 38.73 -0.46 -40.39
C ALA A 20 39.46 0.79 -39.87
N CYS A 21 38.84 1.42 -38.86
CA CYS A 21 39.33 2.44 -37.94
C CYS A 21 39.77 3.80 -38.52
N ASN A 22 38.98 4.82 -38.20
CA ASN A 22 39.51 5.99 -37.51
C ASN A 22 38.48 6.49 -36.47
N SER A 23 38.95 6.55 -35.22
CA SER A 23 38.42 7.41 -34.17
C SER A 23 38.64 8.87 -34.56
N ASP A 24 37.71 9.74 -34.19
CA ASP A 24 37.62 11.17 -34.55
C ASP A 24 37.01 11.43 -35.92
N ASP A 25 35.68 11.52 -35.97
CA ASP A 25 35.02 12.52 -36.82
C ASP A 25 33.59 12.78 -36.32
N THR A 26 33.32 14.05 -36.07
CA THR A 26 32.01 14.61 -35.73
C THR A 26 30.98 14.22 -36.79
N TYR A 27 29.99 13.39 -36.45
CA TYR A 27 28.76 13.29 -37.24
C TYR A 27 28.01 14.63 -37.14
N ALA A 28 28.33 15.56 -38.03
CA ALA A 28 27.58 16.79 -38.21
C ALA A 28 26.22 16.42 -38.81
N LEU A 29 25.15 16.65 -38.05
CA LEU A 29 23.78 16.67 -38.57
C LEU A 29 23.77 17.62 -39.76
N CYS A 30 23.27 17.18 -40.92
CA CYS A 30 23.07 18.13 -42.02
C CYS A 30 22.07 19.19 -41.54
N GLY A 31 22.30 20.46 -41.88
CA GLY A 31 21.48 21.58 -41.40
C GLY A 31 20.00 21.54 -41.81
N GLU A 32 19.56 20.51 -42.55
CA GLU A 32 18.16 20.30 -42.96
C GLU A 32 17.34 19.49 -41.93
N CYS A 33 17.96 18.97 -40.86
CA CYS A 33 17.29 18.09 -39.89
C CYS A 33 16.82 18.78 -38.59
N ALA A 34 17.13 20.06 -38.39
CA ALA A 34 16.71 20.80 -37.19
C ALA A 34 15.17 20.95 -37.07
N ASP A 35 14.43 20.74 -38.17
CA ASP A 35 12.96 20.87 -38.23
C ASP A 35 12.23 19.52 -38.43
N GLN A 36 12.95 18.38 -38.49
CA GLN A 36 12.33 17.08 -38.75
C GLN A 36 11.79 16.45 -37.45
N LYS A 37 10.45 16.49 -37.28
CA LYS A 37 9.74 15.85 -36.15
C LYS A 37 9.79 14.31 -36.16
N ILE A 38 10.25 13.70 -37.26
CA ILE A 38 10.36 12.25 -37.43
C ILE A 38 11.73 11.93 -38.03
N ILE A 39 12.53 11.16 -37.30
CA ILE A 39 13.86 10.71 -37.67
C ILE A 39 13.76 9.23 -38.05
N ASN A 40 13.92 8.91 -39.33
CA ASN A 40 14.08 7.52 -39.76
C ASN A 40 15.50 7.07 -39.48
N VAL A 41 15.68 6.14 -38.53
CA VAL A 41 17.00 5.76 -38.01
C VAL A 41 17.96 5.25 -39.08
N THR A 42 17.47 4.53 -40.10
CA THR A 42 18.31 3.99 -41.18
C THR A 42 18.91 5.07 -42.09
N GLN A 43 18.25 6.23 -42.21
CA GLN A 43 18.80 7.37 -42.97
C GLN A 43 20.01 8.01 -42.26
N TYR A 44 20.17 7.72 -40.96
CA TYR A 44 21.26 8.21 -40.13
C TYR A 44 22.34 7.14 -39.90
N GLY A 45 22.25 6.00 -40.60
CA GLY A 45 23.28 4.96 -40.56
C GLY A 45 23.09 3.89 -39.49
N LEU A 46 21.92 3.81 -38.82
CA LEU A 46 21.61 2.64 -37.99
C LEU A 46 21.56 1.37 -38.86
N ALA A 47 22.35 0.38 -38.47
CA ALA A 47 22.38 -0.92 -39.12
C ALA A 47 21.25 -1.82 -38.59
N SER A 48 20.42 -2.32 -39.50
CA SER A 48 19.29 -3.20 -39.19
C SER A 48 19.61 -4.69 -39.36
N ASP A 49 20.89 -5.06 -39.19
CA ASP A 49 21.48 -6.37 -39.50
C ASP A 49 21.54 -7.35 -38.31
N GLY A 50 21.20 -6.89 -37.10
CA GLY A 50 21.26 -7.66 -35.86
C GLY A 50 22.66 -7.98 -35.34
N SER A 51 23.71 -7.45 -35.96
CA SER A 51 25.11 -7.70 -35.63
C SER A 51 25.86 -6.45 -35.20
N THR A 52 25.51 -5.28 -35.75
CA THR A 52 26.14 -4.00 -35.45
C THR A 52 25.41 -3.30 -34.30
N ASP A 53 26.15 -2.84 -33.29
CA ASP A 53 25.56 -2.12 -32.16
C ASP A 53 24.97 -0.77 -32.62
N CYS A 54 23.72 -0.51 -32.21
CA CYS A 54 22.97 0.69 -32.52
C CYS A 54 22.85 1.65 -31.33
N SER A 55 23.26 1.24 -30.14
CA SER A 55 22.95 1.92 -28.86
C SER A 55 23.44 3.37 -28.82
N ASP A 56 24.73 3.59 -29.11
CA ASP A 56 25.36 4.92 -29.06
C ASP A 56 24.69 5.91 -30.01
N LEU A 57 24.36 5.47 -31.23
CA LEU A 57 23.73 6.33 -32.22
C LEU A 57 22.28 6.65 -31.86
N ILE A 58 21.50 5.69 -31.34
CA ILE A 58 20.14 5.95 -30.83
C ILE A 58 20.19 6.99 -29.70
N ASN A 59 21.07 6.77 -28.72
CA ASN A 59 21.21 7.66 -27.57
C ASN A 59 21.65 9.06 -27.99
N LYS A 60 22.52 9.17 -28.99
CA LYS A 60 22.89 10.45 -29.59
C LYS A 60 21.69 11.12 -30.27
N LEU A 61 20.93 10.40 -31.09
CA LEU A 61 19.75 10.95 -31.77
C LEU A 61 18.70 11.46 -30.77
N ILE A 62 18.44 10.72 -29.69
CA ILE A 62 17.54 11.18 -28.60
C ILE A 62 18.08 12.44 -27.94
N LYS A 63 19.38 12.51 -27.65
CA LYS A 63 20.00 13.68 -27.01
C LYS A 63 19.90 14.92 -27.89
N ASP A 64 20.09 14.75 -29.20
CA ASP A 64 20.11 15.83 -30.20
C ASP A 64 18.68 16.27 -30.63
N MET A 65 17.62 15.62 -30.14
CA MET A 65 16.23 16.05 -30.38
C MET A 65 15.92 17.45 -29.80
N PRO A 66 14.97 18.18 -30.40
CA PRO A 66 14.56 19.48 -29.89
C PRO A 66 13.79 19.38 -28.56
N ALA A 67 13.50 20.51 -27.93
CA ALA A 67 12.87 20.55 -26.59
C ALA A 67 11.43 20.01 -26.59
N GLU A 68 10.72 20.19 -27.70
CA GLU A 68 9.38 19.66 -27.95
C GLU A 68 9.33 18.16 -28.23
N GLY A 69 10.48 17.47 -28.24
CA GLY A 69 10.59 16.04 -28.52
C GLY A 69 10.48 15.70 -30.01
N GLY A 70 10.16 14.44 -30.32
CA GLY A 70 10.15 13.94 -31.68
C GLY A 70 10.05 12.42 -31.76
N VAL A 71 9.93 11.91 -32.99
CA VAL A 71 9.77 10.47 -33.26
C VAL A 71 11.07 9.88 -33.79
N LEU A 72 11.61 8.85 -33.16
CA LEU A 72 12.56 7.93 -33.79
C LEU A 72 11.76 6.79 -34.43
N PHE A 73 11.76 6.76 -35.76
CA PHE A 73 11.10 5.71 -36.54
C PHE A 73 12.09 4.61 -36.91
N PHE A 74 11.75 3.37 -36.55
CA PHE A 74 12.50 2.15 -36.82
C PHE A 74 11.79 1.35 -37.92
N PRO A 75 12.30 1.36 -39.17
CA PRO A 75 11.85 0.44 -40.21
C PRO A 75 12.01 -1.03 -39.82
N GLU A 76 11.31 -1.93 -40.51
CA GLU A 76 11.48 -3.37 -40.33
C GLU A 76 12.96 -3.78 -40.41
N GLY A 77 13.42 -4.54 -39.41
CA GLY A 77 14.82 -4.95 -39.30
C GLY A 77 15.21 -5.31 -37.87
N THR A 78 16.45 -5.78 -37.68
CA THR A 78 16.97 -6.14 -36.34
C THR A 78 18.06 -5.16 -35.93
N TYR A 79 17.83 -4.43 -34.85
CA TYR A 79 18.74 -3.44 -34.29
C TYR A 79 19.34 -4.01 -33.01
N ARG A 80 20.63 -4.34 -33.04
CA ARG A 80 21.34 -4.87 -31.86
C ARG A 80 21.63 -3.73 -30.88
N LEU A 81 21.42 -3.99 -29.59
CA LEU A 81 21.74 -3.08 -28.50
C LEU A 81 22.78 -3.74 -27.58
N ASP A 82 23.96 -3.13 -27.47
CA ASP A 82 24.99 -3.48 -26.47
C ASP A 82 24.96 -2.53 -25.24
N SER A 83 24.12 -1.49 -25.24
CA SER A 83 23.85 -0.61 -24.10
C SER A 83 22.41 -0.08 -24.10
N PRO A 84 21.84 0.32 -22.94
CA PRO A 84 20.45 0.74 -22.85
C PRO A 84 20.13 1.94 -23.75
N ILE A 85 18.93 1.94 -24.33
CA ILE A 85 18.35 3.19 -24.86
C ILE A 85 17.96 4.05 -23.67
N LEU A 86 18.56 5.24 -23.57
CA LEU A 86 18.37 6.18 -22.48
C LEU A 86 17.35 7.25 -22.88
N LEU A 87 16.13 7.11 -22.37
CA LEU A 87 15.09 8.12 -22.49
C LEU A 87 15.33 9.18 -21.41
N THR A 88 15.85 10.33 -21.85
CA THR A 88 16.28 11.47 -21.00
C THR A 88 15.52 12.75 -21.32
N ARG A 89 14.52 12.68 -22.21
CA ARG A 89 13.77 13.84 -22.71
C ARG A 89 12.27 13.55 -22.74
N ASN A 90 11.49 14.59 -22.55
CA ASN A 90 10.04 14.55 -22.68
C ASN A 90 9.63 14.41 -24.16
N PHE A 91 8.42 13.89 -24.39
CA PHE A 91 7.77 13.87 -25.71
C PHE A 91 8.56 13.12 -26.80
N VAL A 92 9.39 12.16 -26.41
CA VAL A 92 10.08 11.26 -27.34
C VAL A 92 9.17 10.08 -27.67
N THR A 93 9.03 9.77 -28.95
CA THR A 93 8.36 8.56 -29.43
C THR A 93 9.36 7.60 -30.06
N LEU A 94 9.44 6.36 -29.57
CA LEU A 94 10.12 5.27 -30.26
C LEU A 94 9.07 4.45 -31.02
N LYS A 95 9.08 4.52 -32.35
CA LYS A 95 8.04 3.94 -33.21
C LYS A 95 8.62 2.89 -34.16
N GLY A 96 8.19 1.65 -34.03
CA GLY A 96 8.44 0.62 -35.04
C GLY A 96 7.50 0.71 -36.24
N GLU A 97 7.96 0.21 -37.39
CA GLU A 97 7.11 -0.01 -38.55
C GLU A 97 6.06 -1.10 -38.28
N GLU A 98 4.84 -0.85 -38.75
CA GLU A 98 3.71 -1.77 -38.66
C GLU A 98 3.27 -2.20 -40.08
N ASN A 99 3.57 -3.44 -40.46
CA ASN A 99 3.08 -4.02 -41.70
C ASN A 99 1.71 -4.71 -41.45
N GLY A 100 0.63 -4.01 -41.80
CA GLY A 100 -0.75 -4.37 -41.48
C GLY A 100 -1.25 -5.73 -41.98
N ASN A 101 -2.25 -6.25 -41.25
CA ASN A 101 -3.16 -7.36 -41.61
C ASN A 101 -2.56 -8.75 -41.87
N SER A 102 -1.89 -9.36 -40.90
CA SER A 102 -1.83 -10.83 -40.83
C SER A 102 -1.84 -11.36 -39.41
N ALA A 103 -2.63 -12.40 -39.15
CA ALA A 103 -2.84 -13.06 -37.85
C ALA A 103 -1.57 -13.75 -37.26
N SER A 104 -0.39 -13.54 -37.85
CA SER A 104 0.92 -14.01 -37.38
C SER A 104 1.84 -12.80 -37.15
N ILE A 105 1.66 -12.12 -36.01
CA ILE A 105 2.20 -10.76 -35.73
C ILE A 105 3.66 -10.74 -35.21
N GLN A 106 4.35 -11.87 -35.08
CA GLN A 106 5.73 -11.88 -34.55
C GLN A 106 6.82 -11.52 -35.59
N ASP A 107 6.56 -11.63 -36.90
CA ASP A 107 7.64 -11.60 -37.91
C ASP A 107 7.84 -10.25 -38.63
N LYS A 108 7.11 -9.18 -38.28
CA LYS A 108 7.17 -7.90 -39.02
C LYS A 108 7.25 -6.62 -38.19
N LYS A 109 7.64 -6.70 -36.92
CA LYS A 109 7.97 -5.51 -36.11
C LYS A 109 9.45 -5.20 -36.25
N ALA A 110 9.82 -3.92 -36.16
CA ALA A 110 11.20 -3.56 -35.88
C ALA A 110 11.65 -4.20 -34.56
N LYS A 111 12.77 -4.93 -34.61
CA LYS A 111 13.27 -5.75 -33.52
C LYS A 111 14.44 -5.08 -32.83
N LEU A 112 14.31 -4.77 -31.54
CA LEU A 112 15.39 -4.39 -30.65
C LEU A 112 15.95 -5.66 -30.00
N LEU A 113 17.15 -6.07 -30.41
CA LEU A 113 17.83 -7.27 -29.92
C LEU A 113 18.86 -6.88 -28.86
N VAL A 114 18.56 -7.16 -27.61
CA VAL A 114 19.41 -6.84 -26.46
C VAL A 114 20.52 -7.86 -26.32
N ASN A 115 21.76 -7.38 -26.16
CA ASN A 115 22.93 -8.21 -25.94
C ASN A 115 23.59 -7.88 -24.60
N ASN A 116 23.56 -8.85 -23.68
CA ASN A 116 24.32 -8.87 -22.42
C ASN A 116 24.31 -7.55 -21.61
N MET A 117 23.12 -7.08 -21.24
CA MET A 117 22.93 -5.81 -20.51
C MET A 117 21.66 -5.85 -19.65
N GLU A 118 21.63 -5.04 -18.60
CA GLU A 118 20.60 -5.08 -17.55
C GLU A 118 19.25 -4.49 -17.95
N CYS A 119 19.16 -3.70 -19.03
CA CYS A 119 17.91 -3.06 -19.42
C CYS A 119 17.87 -2.66 -20.90
N ALA A 120 16.82 -2.98 -21.66
CA ALA A 120 16.71 -2.58 -23.07
C ALA A 120 16.46 -1.06 -23.23
N ILE A 121 15.38 -0.58 -22.59
CA ILE A 121 14.96 0.82 -22.62
C ILE A 121 14.83 1.32 -21.19
N GLN A 122 15.64 2.31 -20.85
CA GLN A 122 15.67 2.89 -19.51
C GLN A 122 15.25 4.35 -19.56
N PHE A 123 14.24 4.69 -18.76
CA PHE A 123 13.88 6.07 -18.47
C PHE A 123 14.81 6.51 -17.34
N ALA A 124 15.81 7.30 -17.70
CA ALA A 124 16.86 7.71 -16.77
C ALA A 124 16.34 8.86 -15.89
N PRO A 125 16.68 8.86 -14.58
CA PRO A 125 16.33 9.96 -13.69
C PRO A 125 16.72 11.32 -14.26
N ILE A 126 15.78 12.25 -14.24
CA ILE A 126 16.03 13.65 -14.56
C ILE A 126 16.19 14.45 -13.27
N ALA A 127 17.10 15.42 -13.28
CA ALA A 127 17.34 16.24 -12.10
C ALA A 127 16.11 17.12 -11.79
N ASP A 128 15.83 17.27 -10.49
CA ASP A 128 14.85 18.21 -9.98
C ASP A 128 15.16 19.64 -10.44
N VAL A 129 14.12 20.44 -10.65
CA VAL A 129 14.23 21.82 -11.12
C VAL A 129 13.68 22.72 -10.03
N ASP A 130 14.50 23.67 -9.56
CA ASP A 130 14.12 24.68 -8.55
C ASP A 130 13.51 24.09 -7.25
N GLY A 131 13.97 22.89 -6.85
CA GLY A 131 13.46 22.20 -5.66
C GLY A 131 12.12 21.46 -5.88
N HIS A 132 11.62 21.43 -7.12
CA HIS A 132 10.45 20.65 -7.50
C HIS A 132 10.86 19.36 -8.21
N ARG A 133 10.18 18.27 -7.86
CA ARG A 133 10.35 16.96 -8.51
C ARG A 133 10.13 17.10 -10.01
N ASN A 134 11.13 16.72 -10.79
CA ASN A 134 11.04 16.75 -12.24
C ASN A 134 10.66 15.35 -12.75
N ARG A 135 9.61 15.28 -13.58
CA ARG A 135 9.09 14.01 -14.11
C ARG A 135 9.27 13.94 -15.61
N ILE A 136 9.68 12.77 -16.11
CA ILE A 136 9.70 12.54 -17.55
C ILE A 136 8.25 12.39 -18.01
N SER A 137 7.86 13.14 -19.04
CA SER A 137 6.47 13.23 -19.47
C SER A 137 6.29 13.00 -20.97
N GLY A 138 5.16 12.36 -21.30
CA GLY A 138 4.66 12.25 -22.67
C GLY A 138 5.50 11.39 -23.61
N VAL A 139 6.31 10.48 -23.06
CA VAL A 139 7.10 9.53 -23.86
C VAL A 139 6.20 8.39 -24.34
N GLU A 140 6.39 7.98 -25.59
CA GLU A 140 5.60 6.93 -26.22
C GLU A 140 6.52 5.85 -26.83
N ILE A 141 6.19 4.58 -26.61
CA ILE A 141 6.90 3.44 -27.22
C ILE A 141 5.84 2.59 -27.89
N GLU A 142 5.97 2.42 -29.21
CA GLU A 142 4.94 1.77 -30.01
C GLU A 142 5.49 0.86 -31.11
N ASN A 143 4.77 -0.24 -31.37
CA ASN A 143 4.99 -1.13 -32.52
C ASN A 143 6.38 -1.82 -32.58
N LEU A 144 7.01 -2.08 -31.43
CA LEU A 144 8.33 -2.70 -31.35
C LEU A 144 8.26 -4.14 -30.83
N LEU A 145 9.19 -4.98 -31.32
CA LEU A 145 9.59 -6.23 -30.66
C LEU A 145 10.88 -5.95 -29.87
N ILE A 146 10.84 -6.13 -28.56
CA ILE A 146 11.98 -5.97 -27.66
C ILE A 146 12.32 -7.34 -27.11
N THR A 147 13.52 -7.86 -27.36
CA THR A 147 13.88 -9.20 -26.89
C THR A 147 15.29 -9.26 -26.34
N GLY A 148 15.41 -9.94 -25.19
CA GLY A 148 16.67 -10.45 -24.69
C GLY A 148 17.16 -11.68 -25.47
N LYS A 149 18.29 -12.23 -25.03
CA LYS A 149 18.80 -13.50 -25.54
C LYS A 149 17.92 -14.66 -25.07
N GLU A 150 17.61 -15.57 -25.98
CA GLU A 150 16.80 -16.75 -25.69
C GLU A 150 17.44 -17.57 -24.55
N ASN A 151 16.59 -18.01 -23.61
CA ASN A 151 16.95 -18.86 -22.47
C ASN A 151 17.92 -18.25 -21.43
N GLU A 152 18.31 -16.98 -21.55
CA GLU A 152 19.12 -16.32 -20.51
C GLU A 152 18.24 -15.61 -19.46
N ARG A 153 17.10 -15.02 -19.86
CA ARG A 153 16.14 -14.27 -19.00
C ARG A 153 16.85 -13.35 -18.01
N GLN A 154 17.58 -12.36 -18.51
CA GLN A 154 18.30 -11.38 -17.69
C GLN A 154 17.72 -9.98 -17.88
N GLY A 155 17.86 -9.14 -16.85
CA GLY A 155 17.54 -7.72 -16.93
C GLY A 155 16.07 -7.39 -17.16
N VAL A 156 15.82 -6.14 -17.55
CA VAL A 156 14.48 -5.57 -17.71
C VAL A 156 14.24 -5.13 -19.17
N GLY A 157 13.10 -5.47 -19.76
CA GLY A 157 12.72 -4.97 -21.09
C GLY A 157 12.59 -3.45 -21.10
N ILE A 158 11.62 -2.93 -20.35
CA ILE A 158 11.41 -1.48 -20.17
C ILE A 158 11.45 -1.14 -18.69
N HIS A 159 12.33 -0.22 -18.29
CA HIS A 159 12.49 0.19 -16.89
C HIS A 159 12.30 1.71 -16.72
N VAL A 160 11.25 2.09 -16.01
CA VAL A 160 11.00 3.47 -15.55
C VAL A 160 11.43 3.61 -14.10
N LYS A 161 12.58 4.24 -13.87
CA LYS A 161 13.24 4.25 -12.54
C LYS A 161 12.71 5.31 -11.56
N HIS A 162 11.93 6.27 -12.02
CA HIS A 162 11.53 7.46 -11.25
C HIS A 162 10.11 7.94 -11.60
N ASP A 163 9.59 8.86 -10.79
CA ASP A 163 8.30 9.51 -10.99
C ASP A 163 8.15 10.02 -12.44
N ASN A 164 7.07 9.62 -13.08
CA ASN A 164 6.82 9.88 -14.49
C ASN A 164 5.37 10.29 -14.71
N ASP A 165 5.08 10.82 -15.89
CA ASP A 165 3.74 11.32 -16.23
C ASP A 165 3.40 10.96 -17.68
N ARG A 166 2.21 10.41 -17.91
CA ARG A 166 1.66 10.22 -19.26
C ARG A 166 2.58 9.41 -20.20
N ILE A 167 3.25 8.38 -19.69
CA ILE A 167 3.97 7.42 -20.54
C ILE A 167 2.96 6.54 -21.26
N ARG A 168 3.20 6.22 -22.53
CA ARG A 168 2.36 5.29 -23.30
C ARG A 168 3.19 4.14 -23.88
N LEU A 169 2.79 2.92 -23.56
CA LEU A 169 3.35 1.69 -24.10
C LEU A 169 2.26 0.99 -24.91
N THR A 170 2.40 0.95 -26.24
CA THR A 170 1.33 0.49 -27.14
C THR A 170 1.82 -0.55 -28.14
N ASN A 171 1.09 -1.65 -28.31
CA ASN A 171 1.40 -2.66 -29.33
C ASN A 171 2.85 -3.18 -29.26
N LEU A 172 3.34 -3.43 -28.04
CA LEU A 172 4.69 -3.96 -27.83
C LEU A 172 4.68 -5.47 -27.73
N THR A 173 5.74 -6.10 -28.23
CA THR A 173 6.05 -7.49 -27.89
C THR A 173 7.36 -7.50 -27.11
N ILE A 174 7.36 -8.02 -25.88
CA ILE A 174 8.53 -8.05 -25.00
C ILE A 174 8.79 -9.50 -24.57
N GLU A 175 9.99 -10.01 -24.86
CA GLU A 175 10.34 -11.41 -24.61
C GLU A 175 11.76 -11.61 -24.03
N ASN A 176 11.95 -12.71 -23.30
CA ASN A 176 13.27 -13.20 -22.84
C ASN A 176 14.02 -12.28 -21.85
N PHE A 177 13.30 -11.67 -20.91
CA PHE A 177 13.86 -10.85 -19.83
C PHE A 177 13.59 -11.48 -18.46
N GLU A 178 14.30 -11.04 -17.41
CA GLU A 178 13.90 -11.37 -16.04
C GLU A 178 12.58 -10.66 -15.73
N THR A 179 12.48 -9.37 -16.04
CA THR A 179 11.24 -8.58 -15.94
C THR A 179 10.90 -7.94 -17.28
N GLY A 180 9.66 -8.07 -17.73
CA GLY A 180 9.22 -7.45 -18.98
C GLY A 180 9.14 -5.93 -18.90
N ILE A 181 8.27 -5.43 -18.01
CA ILE A 181 8.07 -4.00 -17.77
C ILE A 181 8.16 -3.74 -16.27
N GLN A 182 8.98 -2.77 -15.87
CA GLN A 182 9.08 -2.30 -14.49
C GLN A 182 8.95 -0.78 -14.43
N THR A 183 8.07 -0.27 -13.56
CA THR A 183 7.83 1.17 -13.43
C THR A 183 7.74 1.62 -12.00
N ASN A 184 8.31 2.79 -11.70
CA ASN A 184 8.21 3.44 -10.39
C ASN A 184 7.49 4.79 -10.52
N GLY A 185 6.57 5.10 -9.60
CA GLY A 185 5.92 6.42 -9.51
C GLY A 185 5.15 6.82 -10.78
N ALA A 186 4.41 5.88 -11.38
CA ALA A 186 3.68 6.13 -12.62
C ALA A 186 2.42 6.97 -12.38
N ASP A 187 2.29 8.07 -13.11
CA ASP A 187 1.10 8.93 -13.12
C ASP A 187 0.50 8.96 -14.53
N ALA A 188 -0.78 8.63 -14.63
CA ALA A 188 -1.53 8.63 -15.90
C ALA A 188 -0.85 7.80 -17.02
N MET A 189 -0.12 6.74 -16.67
CA MET A 189 0.49 5.83 -17.63
C MET A 189 -0.57 4.96 -18.32
N VAL A 190 -0.36 4.69 -19.61
CA VAL A 190 -1.19 3.79 -20.39
C VAL A 190 -0.35 2.66 -20.97
N ILE A 191 -0.66 1.42 -20.61
CA ILE A 191 -0.11 0.20 -21.21
C ILE A 191 -1.25 -0.50 -21.94
N THR A 192 -1.19 -0.58 -23.27
CA THR A 192 -2.28 -1.15 -24.06
C THR A 192 -1.83 -1.99 -25.24
N ASN A 193 -2.55 -3.07 -25.52
CA ASN A 193 -2.27 -3.99 -26.63
C ASN A 193 -0.84 -4.57 -26.57
N CYS A 194 -0.28 -4.77 -25.38
CA CYS A 194 1.08 -5.28 -25.20
C CYS A 194 1.08 -6.79 -24.96
N ARG A 195 2.09 -7.49 -25.48
CA ARG A 195 2.37 -8.89 -25.18
C ARG A 195 3.72 -9.01 -24.49
N VAL A 196 3.71 -9.42 -23.24
CA VAL A 196 4.91 -9.70 -22.45
C VAL A 196 4.94 -11.19 -22.14
N SER A 197 5.94 -11.92 -22.64
CA SER A 197 6.00 -13.38 -22.48
C SER A 197 7.42 -13.91 -22.38
N LYS A 198 7.59 -15.16 -21.93
CA LYS A 198 8.92 -15.78 -21.69
C LYS A 198 9.80 -14.96 -20.73
N VAL A 199 9.18 -14.32 -19.75
CA VAL A 199 9.85 -13.56 -18.68
C VAL A 199 9.64 -14.26 -17.35
N ASN A 200 10.43 -13.91 -16.32
CA ASN A 200 10.10 -14.36 -14.96
C ASN A 200 8.97 -13.51 -14.37
N ASN A 201 9.01 -12.18 -14.56
CA ASN A 201 7.98 -11.24 -14.13
C ASN A 201 7.42 -10.45 -15.33
N GLY A 202 6.10 -10.43 -15.50
CA GLY A 202 5.45 -9.76 -16.63
C GLY A 202 5.48 -8.24 -16.51
N LEU A 203 4.65 -7.71 -15.62
CA LEU A 203 4.53 -6.30 -15.28
C LEU A 203 4.76 -6.09 -13.79
N VAL A 204 5.64 -5.15 -13.45
CA VAL A 204 5.88 -4.71 -12.07
C VAL A 204 5.67 -3.20 -11.99
N MET A 205 4.70 -2.74 -11.19
CA MET A 205 4.45 -1.32 -10.94
C MET A 205 4.60 -1.01 -9.45
N LEU A 206 5.45 -0.05 -9.12
CA LEU A 206 5.83 0.32 -7.76
C LEU A 206 5.49 1.79 -7.52
N GLY A 207 4.32 2.02 -6.95
CA GLY A 207 3.78 3.34 -6.68
C GLY A 207 3.23 3.99 -7.94
N GLY A 208 2.00 4.48 -7.85
CA GLY A 208 1.39 5.17 -8.98
C GLY A 208 -0.05 5.58 -8.74
N ILE A 209 -0.54 6.40 -9.66
CA ILE A 209 -1.90 6.93 -9.62
C ILE A 209 -2.49 7.04 -11.01
N GLN A 210 -3.78 6.69 -11.14
CA GLN A 210 -4.58 6.91 -12.35
C GLN A 210 -4.04 6.21 -13.61
N ASN A 211 -3.35 5.09 -13.42
CA ASN A 211 -2.80 4.31 -14.51
C ASN A 211 -3.87 3.45 -15.21
N THR A 212 -3.66 3.13 -16.48
CA THR A 212 -4.53 2.24 -17.27
C THR A 212 -3.71 1.12 -17.91
N ILE A 213 -4.10 -0.12 -17.64
CA ILE A 213 -3.53 -1.32 -18.25
C ILE A 213 -4.67 -2.06 -18.92
N SER A 214 -4.66 -2.12 -20.24
CA SER A 214 -5.75 -2.75 -21.00
C SER A 214 -5.32 -3.58 -22.18
N ASP A 215 -6.18 -4.54 -22.56
CA ASP A 215 -6.08 -5.29 -23.82
C ASP A 215 -4.71 -5.97 -24.01
N SER A 216 -4.03 -6.30 -22.91
CA SER A 216 -2.64 -6.76 -22.90
C SER A 216 -2.54 -8.18 -22.35
N SER A 217 -1.51 -8.90 -22.74
CA SER A 217 -1.22 -10.25 -22.24
C SER A 217 0.13 -10.28 -21.52
N PHE A 218 0.14 -10.76 -20.28
CA PHE A 218 1.34 -10.91 -19.45
C PHE A 218 1.48 -12.36 -19.02
N SER A 219 2.68 -12.92 -19.12
CA SER A 219 3.00 -14.23 -18.53
C SER A 219 4.20 -14.14 -17.59
N SER A 220 4.30 -15.09 -16.67
CA SER A 220 5.48 -15.25 -15.81
C SER A 220 6.16 -16.60 -16.00
N GLY A 221 7.35 -16.72 -15.43
CA GLY A 221 8.03 -17.98 -15.20
C GLY A 221 7.47 -18.63 -13.94
N GLU A 222 7.94 -19.83 -13.63
CA GLU A 222 7.47 -20.55 -12.44
C GLU A 222 7.65 -19.67 -11.20
N SER A 223 8.81 -19.11 -10.89
CA SER A 223 9.08 -18.29 -9.69
C SER A 223 8.79 -16.80 -9.81
N GLY A 224 7.80 -16.40 -10.61
CA GLY A 224 7.47 -14.98 -10.74
C GLY A 224 5.99 -14.72 -10.96
N THR A 225 5.68 -13.43 -11.06
CA THR A 225 4.30 -12.93 -11.12
C THR A 225 3.98 -12.39 -12.50
N SER A 226 2.80 -12.70 -13.03
CA SER A 226 2.39 -12.13 -14.33
C SER A 226 2.18 -10.61 -14.21
N CYS A 227 1.51 -10.14 -13.16
CA CYS A 227 1.42 -8.73 -12.81
C CYS A 227 1.55 -8.53 -11.29
N ASN A 228 2.51 -7.70 -10.85
CA ASN A 228 2.67 -7.26 -9.47
C ASN A 228 2.50 -5.73 -9.41
N LEU A 229 1.42 -5.28 -8.77
CA LEU A 229 1.11 -3.88 -8.57
C LEU A 229 1.21 -3.56 -7.09
N SER A 230 2.02 -2.56 -6.74
CA SER A 230 2.26 -2.16 -5.35
C SER A 230 2.04 -0.65 -5.19
N ASN A 231 1.31 -0.23 -4.15
CA ASN A 231 1.04 1.19 -3.85
C ASN A 231 0.37 1.95 -5.02
N GLU A 232 -0.45 1.28 -5.82
CA GLU A 232 -1.23 1.90 -6.89
C GLU A 232 -2.56 2.44 -6.35
N THR A 233 -3.05 3.54 -6.92
CA THR A 233 -4.38 4.08 -6.61
C THR A 233 -5.12 4.55 -7.87
N ASN A 234 -6.44 4.34 -7.92
CA ASN A 234 -7.31 4.76 -9.04
C ASN A 234 -6.91 4.15 -10.40
N LEU A 235 -6.39 2.92 -10.40
CA LEU A 235 -5.93 2.23 -11.61
C LEU A 235 -7.07 1.46 -12.29
N LEU A 236 -7.12 1.51 -13.62
CA LEU A 236 -7.97 0.66 -14.44
C LEU A 236 -7.17 -0.52 -15.01
N PHE A 237 -7.59 -1.74 -14.69
CA PHE A 237 -7.00 -2.99 -15.18
C PHE A 237 -8.07 -3.80 -15.92
N ALA A 238 -8.12 -3.69 -17.25
CA ALA A 238 -9.26 -4.19 -18.03
C ALA A 238 -8.89 -5.00 -19.28
N HIS A 239 -9.65 -6.07 -19.58
CA HIS A 239 -9.48 -6.88 -20.80
C HIS A 239 -8.11 -7.53 -20.97
N ASN A 240 -7.38 -7.77 -19.86
CA ASN A 240 -6.06 -8.37 -19.91
C ASN A 240 -6.12 -9.90 -19.81
N GLN A 241 -5.05 -10.55 -20.29
CA GLN A 241 -4.83 -12.00 -20.16
C GLN A 241 -3.54 -12.27 -19.38
N LEU A 242 -3.69 -12.80 -18.17
CA LEU A 242 -2.58 -13.12 -17.28
C LEU A 242 -2.44 -14.64 -17.30
N LEU A 243 -1.37 -15.13 -17.94
CA LEU A 243 -1.20 -16.54 -18.27
C LEU A 243 0.02 -17.11 -17.56
N GLN A 244 -0.04 -18.38 -17.14
CA GLN A 244 1.07 -19.05 -16.47
C GLN A 244 1.55 -18.28 -15.23
N GLY A 245 0.62 -17.77 -14.41
CA GLY A 245 0.93 -17.06 -13.17
C GLY A 245 1.69 -17.95 -12.19
N GLY A 246 3.02 -17.96 -12.28
CA GLY A 246 3.91 -18.82 -11.51
C GLY A 246 3.66 -18.82 -10.00
N ASP A 247 4.12 -17.79 -9.29
CA ASP A 247 3.77 -17.64 -7.87
C ASP A 247 2.38 -17.04 -7.68
N CYS A 248 1.98 -16.18 -8.63
CA CYS A 248 0.68 -15.51 -8.67
C CYS A 248 0.41 -14.96 -10.09
N ALA A 249 -0.85 -14.92 -10.54
CA ALA A 249 -1.19 -14.25 -11.79
C ALA A 249 -1.30 -12.72 -11.57
N LEU A 250 -2.11 -12.29 -10.61
CA LEU A 250 -2.23 -10.87 -10.23
C LEU A 250 -2.02 -10.69 -8.73
N GLN A 251 -0.97 -9.93 -8.39
CA GLN A 251 -0.71 -9.50 -7.03
C GLN A 251 -0.97 -8.01 -6.89
N LEU A 252 -1.81 -7.64 -5.93
CA LEU A 252 -2.05 -6.25 -5.51
C LEU A 252 -1.55 -6.10 -4.08
N ASN A 253 -0.61 -5.18 -3.83
CA ASN A 253 -0.08 -4.91 -2.51
C ASN A 253 -0.21 -3.43 -2.13
N ALA A 254 -0.85 -3.12 -1.00
CA ALA A 254 -1.21 -1.78 -0.59
C ALA A 254 -1.91 -0.95 -1.71
N CYS A 255 -2.73 -1.61 -2.53
CA CYS A 255 -3.40 -0.98 -3.66
C CYS A 255 -4.84 -0.61 -3.32
N ASN A 256 -5.26 0.59 -3.71
CA ASN A 256 -6.58 1.10 -3.33
C ASN A 256 -7.35 1.65 -4.54
N ARG A 257 -8.68 1.48 -4.55
CA ARG A 257 -9.53 2.01 -5.63
C ARG A 257 -9.12 1.51 -7.03
N ILE A 258 -8.66 0.26 -7.10
CA ILE A 258 -8.34 -0.40 -8.37
C ILE A 258 -9.62 -0.98 -8.96
N ASN A 259 -9.83 -0.79 -10.26
CA ASN A 259 -10.90 -1.43 -11.00
C ASN A 259 -10.32 -2.54 -11.88
N VAL A 260 -10.50 -3.79 -11.46
CA VAL A 260 -10.08 -5.00 -12.17
C VAL A 260 -11.31 -5.60 -12.86
N THR A 261 -11.46 -5.40 -14.17
CA THR A 261 -12.68 -5.78 -14.88
C THR A 261 -12.43 -6.54 -16.20
N GLU A 262 -13.24 -7.57 -16.45
CA GLU A 262 -13.23 -8.31 -17.72
C GLU A 262 -11.85 -8.89 -18.10
N ASN A 263 -11.06 -9.33 -17.11
CA ASN A 263 -9.76 -9.98 -17.33
C ASN A 263 -9.88 -11.50 -17.26
N THR A 264 -8.92 -12.20 -17.86
CA THR A 264 -8.67 -13.63 -17.63
C THR A 264 -7.38 -13.80 -16.84
N LEU A 265 -7.44 -14.46 -15.69
CA LEU A 265 -6.31 -14.75 -14.82
C LEU A 265 -6.14 -16.26 -14.68
N GLU A 266 -4.99 -16.77 -15.07
CA GLU A 266 -4.71 -18.21 -15.08
C GLU A 266 -3.41 -18.54 -14.35
N SER A 267 -3.49 -19.48 -13.42
CA SER A 267 -2.33 -20.08 -12.76
C SER A 267 -2.52 -21.59 -12.59
N ALA A 268 -1.41 -22.31 -12.60
CA ALA A 268 -1.34 -23.73 -12.24
C ALA A 268 -1.08 -23.95 -10.74
N TYR A 269 -1.12 -22.88 -9.93
CA TYR A 269 -0.77 -22.85 -8.52
C TYR A 269 -1.78 -22.03 -7.71
N VAL A 270 -1.94 -22.36 -6.43
CA VAL A 270 -2.81 -21.58 -5.52
C VAL A 270 -2.28 -20.15 -5.32
N GLY A 271 -3.19 -19.20 -5.06
CA GLY A 271 -2.89 -17.77 -5.16
C GLY A 271 -2.93 -17.25 -6.60
N VAL A 272 -3.90 -17.68 -7.41
CA VAL A 272 -4.17 -17.11 -8.75
C VAL A 272 -4.23 -15.58 -8.64
N MET A 273 -4.92 -15.09 -7.61
CA MET A 273 -4.92 -13.67 -7.26
C MET A 273 -4.70 -13.49 -5.76
N GLU A 274 -3.81 -12.56 -5.41
CA GLU A 274 -3.53 -12.14 -4.05
C GLU A 274 -3.75 -10.63 -3.93
N VAL A 275 -4.58 -10.22 -2.98
CA VAL A 275 -4.94 -8.82 -2.76
C VAL A 275 -4.62 -8.44 -1.32
N ASN A 276 -3.84 -7.38 -1.17
CA ASN A 276 -3.67 -6.60 0.04
C ASN A 276 -4.01 -5.14 -0.31
N GLY A 277 -5.13 -4.64 0.19
CA GLY A 277 -5.60 -3.28 -0.06
C GLY A 277 -7.12 -3.16 -0.05
N SER A 278 -7.61 -1.93 -0.14
CA SER A 278 -9.01 -1.62 0.18
C SER A 278 -9.73 -0.87 -0.95
N HIS A 279 -11.06 -0.89 -0.93
CA HIS A 279 -11.92 -0.18 -1.88
C HIS A 279 -11.73 -0.59 -3.35
N ASN A 280 -11.29 -1.82 -3.61
CA ASN A 280 -11.10 -2.31 -4.98
C ASN A 280 -12.38 -2.95 -5.53
N GLN A 281 -12.55 -2.86 -6.85
CA GLN A 281 -13.67 -3.45 -7.58
C GLN A 281 -13.15 -4.54 -8.51
N PHE A 282 -13.71 -5.74 -8.40
CA PHE A 282 -13.37 -6.88 -9.23
C PHE A 282 -14.66 -7.35 -9.91
N SER A 283 -14.81 -7.08 -11.21
CA SER A 283 -16.04 -7.42 -11.93
C SER A 283 -15.83 -8.19 -13.22
N LYS A 284 -16.66 -9.23 -13.44
CA LYS A 284 -16.69 -9.99 -14.69
C LYS A 284 -15.34 -10.60 -15.10
N ASN A 285 -14.44 -10.86 -14.15
CA ASN A 285 -13.19 -11.53 -14.43
C ASN A 285 -13.40 -13.05 -14.48
N LEU A 286 -12.54 -13.73 -15.22
CA LEU A 286 -12.42 -15.18 -15.25
C LEU A 286 -11.12 -15.58 -14.52
N PHE A 287 -11.26 -16.17 -13.34
CA PHE A 287 -10.15 -16.75 -12.58
C PHE A 287 -10.06 -18.25 -12.87
N LYS A 288 -8.87 -18.74 -13.21
CA LYS A 288 -8.62 -20.13 -13.56
C LYS A 288 -7.45 -20.66 -12.75
N LEU A 289 -7.75 -21.58 -11.84
CA LEU A 289 -6.78 -22.48 -11.27
C LEU A 289 -6.79 -23.76 -12.11
N VAL A 290 -5.75 -23.97 -12.90
CA VAL A 290 -5.61 -25.11 -13.83
C VAL A 290 -4.94 -26.28 -13.13
N LEU A 291 -5.35 -27.50 -13.49
CA LEU A 291 -4.83 -28.73 -12.89
C LEU A 291 -3.30 -28.83 -13.00
N ASN A 292 -2.65 -29.08 -11.87
CA ASN A 292 -1.25 -29.46 -11.81
C ASN A 292 -1.04 -30.57 -10.76
N ASP A 293 -1.09 -31.83 -11.21
CA ASP A 293 -0.97 -32.99 -10.31
C ASP A 293 0.38 -33.10 -9.58
N ASN A 294 1.40 -32.34 -9.99
CA ASN A 294 2.75 -32.46 -9.42
C ASN A 294 2.97 -31.56 -8.21
N ASP A 295 2.56 -30.29 -8.26
CA ASP A 295 2.85 -29.30 -7.21
C ASP A 295 1.94 -28.05 -7.27
N GLN A 296 0.62 -28.24 -7.21
CA GLN A 296 -0.33 -27.12 -7.28
C GLN A 296 -0.33 -26.24 -6.02
N LEU A 297 0.13 -26.76 -4.88
CA LEU A 297 0.20 -26.02 -3.61
C LEU A 297 1.47 -25.19 -3.47
N ARG A 298 2.60 -25.67 -4.00
CA ARG A 298 3.86 -24.93 -4.06
C ARG A 298 4.31 -24.36 -2.72
N GLY A 299 4.32 -25.20 -1.70
CA GLY A 299 4.70 -24.83 -0.34
C GLY A 299 3.67 -23.98 0.43
N LYS A 300 2.50 -23.70 -0.17
CA LYS A 300 1.34 -23.13 0.52
C LYS A 300 0.42 -24.26 1.01
N GLU A 301 -0.47 -23.96 1.95
CA GLU A 301 -1.44 -24.92 2.48
C GLU A 301 -2.71 -25.01 1.61
N ALA A 302 -3.49 -26.08 1.77
CA ALA A 302 -4.73 -26.28 1.01
C ALA A 302 -5.80 -25.20 1.28
N ASP A 303 -5.71 -24.51 2.42
CA ASP A 303 -6.58 -23.41 2.83
C ASP A 303 -6.02 -22.03 2.42
N TYR A 304 -5.00 -21.97 1.56
CA TYR A 304 -4.42 -20.70 1.13
C TYR A 304 -5.39 -19.86 0.27
N GLY A 305 -6.17 -20.52 -0.58
CA GLY A 305 -7.10 -19.91 -1.53
C GLY A 305 -6.58 -19.86 -2.97
N ALA A 306 -7.46 -20.06 -3.95
CA ALA A 306 -7.19 -19.63 -5.33
C ALA A 306 -7.24 -18.09 -5.42
N ILE A 307 -8.15 -17.48 -4.65
CA ILE A 307 -8.23 -16.04 -4.43
C ILE A 307 -8.01 -15.77 -2.94
N ARG A 308 -7.07 -14.89 -2.62
CA ARG A 308 -6.78 -14.46 -1.25
C ARG A 308 -6.90 -12.95 -1.14
N LEU A 309 -7.68 -12.47 -0.18
CA LEU A 309 -8.01 -11.04 -0.02
C LEU A 309 -7.76 -10.58 1.41
N LYS A 310 -6.97 -9.52 1.59
CA LYS A 310 -6.76 -8.80 2.84
C LYS A 310 -7.08 -7.32 2.61
N GLY A 311 -7.86 -6.72 3.49
CA GLY A 311 -8.25 -5.30 3.41
C GLY A 311 -9.76 -5.12 3.31
N ASP A 312 -10.19 -3.87 3.26
CA ASP A 312 -11.57 -3.47 3.54
C ASP A 312 -12.32 -3.04 2.28
N ALA A 313 -13.65 -3.17 2.31
CA ALA A 313 -14.56 -2.61 1.31
C ALA A 313 -14.23 -3.03 -0.13
N ASN A 314 -13.72 -4.24 -0.34
CA ASN A 314 -13.45 -4.78 -1.67
C ASN A 314 -14.69 -5.53 -2.18
N HIS A 315 -15.06 -5.28 -3.43
CA HIS A 315 -16.26 -5.87 -4.02
C HIS A 315 -15.91 -6.75 -5.22
N PHE A 316 -16.30 -8.01 -5.13
CA PHE A 316 -16.22 -9.02 -6.17
C PHE A 316 -17.61 -9.28 -6.72
N VAL A 317 -17.89 -8.82 -7.94
CA VAL A 317 -19.23 -8.89 -8.53
C VAL A 317 -19.23 -9.57 -9.88
N SER A 318 -20.08 -10.59 -10.06
CA SER A 318 -20.28 -11.28 -11.35
C SER A 318 -19.01 -11.91 -11.93
N ASN A 319 -18.09 -12.39 -11.09
CA ASN A 319 -16.88 -13.07 -11.55
C ASN A 319 -17.14 -14.56 -11.82
N GLN A 320 -16.33 -15.18 -12.68
CA GLN A 320 -16.29 -16.63 -12.87
C GLN A 320 -15.00 -17.17 -12.26
N ILE A 321 -15.11 -18.19 -11.41
CA ILE A 321 -13.99 -18.83 -10.72
C ILE A 321 -14.02 -20.31 -11.10
N GLN A 322 -12.99 -20.74 -11.82
CA GLN A 322 -12.80 -22.10 -12.29
C GLN A 322 -11.63 -22.73 -11.56
N CYS A 323 -11.88 -23.77 -10.77
CA CYS A 323 -10.85 -24.42 -9.96
C CYS A 323 -10.77 -25.93 -10.21
N GLU A 324 -9.75 -26.33 -10.96
CA GLU A 324 -9.36 -27.71 -11.17
C GLU A 324 -8.32 -28.14 -10.12
N TRP A 325 -8.80 -28.64 -8.98
CA TRP A 325 -7.94 -29.09 -7.88
C TRP A 325 -7.30 -30.46 -8.17
N ALA A 326 -5.99 -30.60 -7.93
CA ALA A 326 -5.33 -31.89 -7.92
C ALA A 326 -5.96 -32.85 -6.89
N SER A 327 -6.12 -34.11 -7.28
CA SER A 327 -6.80 -35.13 -6.45
C SER A 327 -6.13 -35.42 -5.10
N SER A 328 -4.85 -35.06 -4.95
CA SER A 328 -4.08 -35.15 -3.70
C SER A 328 -4.47 -34.10 -2.66
N ILE A 329 -5.11 -32.99 -3.07
CA ILE A 329 -5.46 -31.88 -2.20
C ILE A 329 -6.82 -32.15 -1.57
N GLN A 330 -6.84 -32.27 -0.24
CA GLN A 330 -8.05 -32.56 0.53
C GLN A 330 -8.69 -31.26 1.04
N ASN A 331 -9.99 -31.10 0.80
CA ASN A 331 -10.79 -29.95 1.24
C ASN A 331 -10.13 -28.57 0.99
N PRO A 332 -9.69 -28.25 -0.25
CA PRO A 332 -9.14 -26.94 -0.54
C PRO A 332 -10.18 -25.84 -0.40
N ILE A 333 -9.74 -24.64 -0.03
CA ILE A 333 -10.61 -23.45 0.02
C ILE A 333 -10.39 -22.64 -1.26
N THR A 334 -11.47 -22.17 -1.88
CA THR A 334 -11.42 -21.43 -3.15
C THR A 334 -11.15 -19.95 -2.90
N VAL A 335 -11.88 -19.34 -1.96
CA VAL A 335 -11.75 -17.92 -1.61
C VAL A 335 -11.47 -17.77 -0.12
N VAL A 336 -10.43 -17.00 0.19
CA VAL A 336 -9.97 -16.79 1.57
C VAL A 336 -9.82 -15.30 1.87
N VAL A 337 -10.58 -14.83 2.87
CA VAL A 337 -10.54 -13.46 3.40
C VAL A 337 -10.19 -13.56 4.89
N PRO A 338 -8.90 -13.64 5.25
CA PRO A 338 -8.50 -13.91 6.64
C PRO A 338 -8.68 -12.69 7.55
N GLU A 339 -8.79 -11.48 7.00
CA GLU A 339 -8.95 -10.21 7.69
C GLU A 339 -9.53 -9.15 6.74
N GLY A 340 -9.99 -8.04 7.31
CA GLY A 340 -10.60 -6.94 6.58
C GLY A 340 -12.12 -6.97 6.63
N ARG A 341 -12.72 -5.80 6.45
CA ARG A 341 -14.11 -5.51 6.79
C ARG A 341 -14.93 -5.06 5.60
N ASN A 342 -16.25 -5.25 5.67
CA ASN A 342 -17.20 -4.80 4.65
C ASN A 342 -16.85 -5.29 3.23
N ASN A 343 -16.19 -6.44 3.11
CA ASN A 343 -15.93 -7.05 1.81
C ASN A 343 -17.22 -7.67 1.27
N ARG A 344 -17.36 -7.74 -0.06
CA ARG A 344 -18.54 -8.31 -0.69
C ARG A 344 -18.17 -9.22 -1.86
N PHE A 345 -18.75 -10.40 -1.89
CA PHE A 345 -18.76 -11.33 -3.01
C PHE A 345 -20.21 -11.53 -3.44
N ALA A 346 -20.57 -11.10 -4.66
CA ALA A 346 -21.93 -11.18 -5.16
C ALA A 346 -21.99 -11.73 -6.59
N ASP A 347 -22.88 -12.70 -6.80
CA ASP A 347 -23.16 -13.31 -8.10
C ASP A 347 -21.91 -13.91 -8.78
N CYS A 348 -20.95 -14.40 -7.99
CA CYS A 348 -19.76 -15.08 -8.51
C CYS A 348 -20.08 -16.55 -8.82
N SER A 349 -19.80 -17.01 -10.03
CA SER A 349 -19.98 -18.42 -10.41
C SER A 349 -18.73 -19.22 -10.04
N ILE A 350 -18.88 -20.24 -9.19
CA ILE A 350 -17.81 -21.19 -8.83
C ILE A 350 -18.16 -22.58 -9.38
N ASP A 351 -17.30 -23.15 -10.22
CA ASP A 351 -17.55 -24.44 -10.89
C ASP A 351 -17.35 -25.65 -9.97
N ASN A 352 -16.32 -25.63 -9.11
CA ASN A 352 -15.97 -26.69 -8.20
C ASN A 352 -16.28 -26.30 -6.76
N GLN A 353 -17.42 -26.76 -6.26
CA GLN A 353 -17.86 -26.56 -4.89
C GLN A 353 -17.81 -27.86 -4.06
N THR A 354 -16.95 -28.81 -4.42
CA THR A 354 -16.93 -30.15 -3.76
C THR A 354 -16.34 -30.13 -2.35
N SER A 355 -15.54 -29.12 -2.01
CA SER A 355 -14.97 -28.93 -0.67
C SER A 355 -16.03 -28.67 0.40
N ALA A 356 -15.73 -29.09 1.63
CA ALA A 356 -16.55 -28.75 2.80
C ALA A 356 -16.61 -27.24 3.09
N CYS A 357 -15.56 -26.50 2.71
CA CYS A 357 -15.47 -25.06 2.81
C CYS A 357 -15.00 -24.50 1.46
N VAL A 358 -15.82 -23.68 0.82
CA VAL A 358 -15.49 -23.00 -0.45
C VAL A 358 -15.03 -21.57 -0.17
N PHE A 359 -15.66 -20.92 0.81
CA PHE A 359 -15.33 -19.59 1.31
C PHE A 359 -14.94 -19.65 2.78
N TYR A 360 -13.76 -19.13 3.11
CA TYR A 360 -13.40 -18.77 4.49
C TYR A 360 -13.22 -17.27 4.56
N VAL A 361 -14.11 -16.57 5.28
CA VAL A 361 -14.20 -15.10 5.20
C VAL A 361 -14.28 -14.45 6.57
N SER A 362 -13.92 -13.17 6.70
CA SER A 362 -14.12 -12.39 7.93
C SER A 362 -15.61 -12.25 8.27
N GLU A 363 -15.93 -12.01 9.55
CA GLU A 363 -17.32 -12.05 10.08
C GLU A 363 -18.29 -11.12 9.34
N ASP A 364 -17.81 -9.98 8.83
CA ASP A 364 -18.62 -8.95 8.14
C ASP A 364 -18.48 -8.98 6.61
N THR A 365 -17.86 -10.02 6.04
CA THR A 365 -17.85 -10.22 4.60
C THR A 365 -19.22 -10.68 4.11
N GLU A 366 -19.82 -9.96 3.19
CA GLU A 366 -21.09 -10.34 2.58
C GLU A 366 -20.85 -11.31 1.40
N VAL A 367 -21.39 -12.53 1.47
CA VAL A 367 -21.33 -13.52 0.37
C VAL A 367 -22.73 -13.84 -0.14
N LEU A 368 -23.06 -13.41 -1.37
CA LEU A 368 -24.39 -13.52 -1.97
C LEU A 368 -24.35 -14.26 -3.30
N ASN A 369 -25.20 -15.27 -3.45
CA ASN A 369 -25.38 -16.01 -4.71
C ASN A 369 -24.07 -16.60 -5.30
N CYS A 370 -23.09 -16.91 -4.45
CA CYS A 370 -21.78 -17.44 -4.88
C CYS A 370 -21.65 -18.96 -4.73
N VAL A 371 -22.43 -19.55 -3.82
CA VAL A 371 -22.44 -20.99 -3.54
C VAL A 371 -23.86 -21.53 -3.58
N GLU A 372 -24.00 -22.82 -3.90
CA GLU A 372 -25.30 -23.49 -3.90
C GLU A 372 -25.82 -23.79 -2.48
N ASP A 373 -24.90 -23.91 -1.52
CA ASP A 373 -25.16 -24.26 -0.12
C ASP A 373 -24.34 -23.34 0.80
N GLU A 374 -25.05 -22.53 1.60
CA GLU A 374 -24.44 -21.56 2.52
C GLU A 374 -23.58 -22.22 3.62
N THR A 375 -23.75 -23.52 3.90
CA THR A 375 -22.89 -24.24 4.85
C THR A 375 -21.44 -24.38 4.37
N LYS A 376 -21.16 -24.07 3.10
CA LYS A 376 -19.81 -24.03 2.52
C LYS A 376 -19.10 -22.69 2.76
N ILE A 377 -19.72 -21.79 3.49
CA ILE A 377 -19.19 -20.49 3.88
C ILE A 377 -18.86 -20.55 5.37
N ASN A 378 -17.57 -20.53 5.68
CA ASN A 378 -17.09 -20.42 7.05
C ASN A 378 -16.70 -18.98 7.34
N TYR A 379 -17.43 -18.37 8.25
CA TYR A 379 -17.06 -17.07 8.80
C TYR A 379 -16.01 -17.28 9.89
N LYS A 380 -14.85 -16.65 9.74
CA LYS A 380 -13.86 -16.48 10.79
C LYS A 380 -14.56 -15.77 11.93
N GLN A 381 -14.72 -16.47 13.04
CA GLN A 381 -15.16 -15.83 14.26
C GLN A 381 -13.99 -15.00 14.77
N GLU A 382 -14.15 -13.69 14.81
CA GLU A 382 -13.19 -12.86 15.53
C GLU A 382 -13.28 -13.23 17.01
N GLU A 383 -12.13 -13.27 17.70
CA GLU A 383 -12.11 -13.41 19.15
C GLU A 383 -12.76 -12.16 19.76
N LYS A 384 -14.07 -12.26 19.98
CA LYS A 384 -14.84 -11.26 20.69
C LYS A 384 -14.40 -11.21 22.13
N ASN A 385 -14.18 -10.01 22.64
CA ASN A 385 -13.73 -9.87 24.01
C ASN A 385 -14.92 -10.00 24.97
N TYR A 386 -14.83 -10.98 25.87
CA TYR A 386 -15.83 -11.24 26.90
C TYR A 386 -15.61 -10.39 28.16
N THR A 387 -14.60 -9.51 28.17
CA THR A 387 -14.37 -8.54 29.25
C THR A 387 -15.66 -7.87 29.64
N LYS A 388 -15.91 -7.76 30.94
CA LYS A 388 -17.00 -6.91 31.44
C LYS A 388 -16.50 -5.46 31.52
N ALA A 389 -16.25 -4.88 30.35
CA ALA A 389 -15.79 -3.50 30.19
C ALA A 389 -16.96 -2.52 30.22
N ALA A 390 -16.73 -1.30 30.71
CA ALA A 390 -17.68 -0.20 30.55
C ALA A 390 -17.08 0.93 29.70
N TYR A 391 -17.91 1.59 28.90
CA TYR A 391 -17.59 2.83 28.18
C TYR A 391 -18.47 3.95 28.72
N ILE A 392 -17.88 5.08 29.10
CA ILE A 392 -18.63 6.24 29.57
C ILE A 392 -18.92 7.16 28.38
N VAL A 393 -20.21 7.39 28.12
CA VAL A 393 -20.67 8.43 27.21
C VAL A 393 -20.88 9.71 28.00
N VAL A 394 -20.23 10.81 27.60
CA VAL A 394 -20.35 12.11 28.27
C VAL A 394 -21.54 12.91 27.71
N ALA A 395 -22.72 12.29 27.73
CA ALA A 395 -24.00 12.85 27.30
C ALA A 395 -25.17 12.18 28.06
N GLU A 396 -26.39 12.71 27.90
CA GLU A 396 -27.60 12.11 28.50
C GLU A 396 -27.93 10.73 27.94
N ASP A 397 -27.61 10.50 26.66
CA ASP A 397 -27.71 9.21 26.00
C ASP A 397 -26.71 9.11 24.84
N ALA A 398 -26.53 7.89 24.30
CA ALA A 398 -25.57 7.64 23.23
C ALA A 398 -25.96 8.21 21.86
N ASP A 399 -27.24 8.54 21.63
CA ASP A 399 -27.71 9.19 20.41
C ASP A 399 -27.39 10.70 20.41
N MET A 400 -27.12 11.27 21.59
CA MET A 400 -26.74 12.68 21.78
C MET A 400 -25.23 12.95 21.74
N ILE A 401 -24.41 11.96 21.33
CA ILE A 401 -22.97 12.19 21.09
C ILE A 401 -22.82 13.04 19.82
N GLU A 402 -22.40 14.29 19.99
CA GLU A 402 -22.20 15.25 18.89
C GLU A 402 -20.82 15.15 18.22
N ASP A 403 -19.81 14.80 19.00
CA ASP A 403 -18.43 14.68 18.55
C ASP A 403 -18.21 13.36 17.80
N ASP A 404 -17.54 13.41 16.66
CA ASP A 404 -17.43 12.28 15.74
C ASP A 404 -16.37 11.25 16.16
N ASP A 405 -15.29 11.67 16.79
CA ASP A 405 -14.33 10.77 17.46
C ASP A 405 -14.99 10.01 18.62
N GLU A 406 -15.75 10.72 19.47
CA GLU A 406 -16.54 10.08 20.52
C GLU A 406 -17.60 9.12 19.97
N LYS A 407 -18.27 9.48 18.88
CA LYS A 407 -19.25 8.59 18.25
C LYS A 407 -18.59 7.36 17.63
N ALA A 408 -17.45 7.52 16.98
CA ALA A 408 -16.71 6.44 16.33
C ALA A 408 -16.18 5.43 17.37
N SER A 409 -15.54 5.92 18.43
CA SER A 409 -15.05 5.07 19.53
C SER A 409 -16.18 4.34 20.27
N TYR A 410 -17.31 5.01 20.51
CA TYR A 410 -18.53 4.39 21.06
C TYR A 410 -19.04 3.24 20.18
N ASN A 411 -19.19 3.49 18.87
CA ASN A 411 -19.71 2.48 17.94
C ASN A 411 -18.78 1.27 17.86
N TRP A 412 -17.47 1.50 17.83
CA TRP A 412 -16.48 0.43 17.87
C TRP A 412 -16.57 -0.37 19.17
N PHE A 413 -16.64 0.29 20.33
CA PHE A 413 -16.75 -0.40 21.63
C PHE A 413 -17.95 -1.34 21.68
N LYS A 414 -19.11 -0.88 21.20
CA LYS A 414 -20.34 -1.68 21.14
C LYS A 414 -20.21 -2.89 20.21
N LYS A 415 -19.41 -2.77 19.15
CA LYS A 415 -19.15 -3.87 18.19
C LYS A 415 -18.19 -4.90 18.79
N GLU A 416 -17.12 -4.44 19.45
CA GLU A 416 -16.00 -5.27 19.89
C GLU A 416 -16.29 -6.05 21.20
N PHE A 417 -16.93 -5.40 22.17
CA PHE A 417 -17.13 -5.97 23.51
C PHE A 417 -18.55 -6.52 23.68
N VAL A 418 -18.70 -7.84 23.62
CA VAL A 418 -20.01 -8.53 23.73
C VAL A 418 -20.69 -8.25 25.07
N ASN A 419 -19.92 -8.22 26.16
CA ASN A 419 -20.40 -7.88 27.50
C ASN A 419 -20.19 -6.39 27.85
N GLY A 420 -19.83 -5.57 26.86
CA GLY A 420 -19.58 -4.15 27.03
C GLY A 420 -20.83 -3.39 27.46
N VAL A 421 -20.73 -2.65 28.56
CA VAL A 421 -21.81 -1.79 29.07
C VAL A 421 -21.49 -0.34 28.77
N VAL A 422 -22.50 0.42 28.36
CA VAL A 422 -22.36 1.87 28.21
C VAL A 422 -23.00 2.53 29.41
N LEU A 423 -22.30 3.51 29.99
CA LEU A 423 -22.74 4.27 31.14
C LEU A 423 -22.83 5.75 30.76
N THR A 424 -23.97 6.36 31.06
CA THR A 424 -24.12 7.82 31.16
C THR A 424 -23.53 8.33 32.48
N PRO A 425 -23.29 9.65 32.66
CA PRO A 425 -22.79 10.18 33.92
C PRO A 425 -23.72 9.88 35.11
N ASP A 426 -25.03 9.90 34.89
CA ASP A 426 -26.01 9.50 35.92
C ASP A 426 -25.86 8.02 36.31
N GLU A 427 -25.73 7.13 35.32
CA GLU A 427 -25.56 5.70 35.55
C GLU A 427 -24.25 5.35 36.25
N VAL A 428 -23.19 6.15 36.06
CA VAL A 428 -21.94 6.00 36.82
C VAL A 428 -22.18 6.14 38.33
N THR A 429 -23.16 6.95 38.75
CA THR A 429 -23.49 7.15 40.17
C THR A 429 -24.43 6.10 40.75
N THR A 430 -25.23 5.42 39.92
CA THR A 430 -26.24 4.45 40.37
C THR A 430 -25.82 3.00 40.17
N THR A 431 -24.84 2.74 39.31
CA THR A 431 -24.36 1.39 38.98
C THR A 431 -23.27 0.96 39.94
N ASP A 432 -23.27 -0.32 40.35
CA ASP A 432 -22.12 -0.90 41.04
C ASP A 432 -20.95 -1.05 40.06
N LEU A 433 -20.00 -0.11 40.12
CA LEU A 433 -18.85 -0.07 39.23
C LEU A 433 -17.87 -1.22 39.47
N ALA A 434 -17.89 -1.86 40.65
CA ALA A 434 -16.99 -2.97 40.98
C ALA A 434 -17.27 -4.22 40.12
N GLN A 435 -18.40 -4.25 39.42
CA GLN A 435 -18.72 -5.31 38.47
C GLN A 435 -17.92 -5.22 37.16
N PHE A 436 -17.26 -4.08 36.89
CA PHE A 436 -16.52 -3.86 35.65
C PHE A 436 -15.03 -4.10 35.87
N GLU A 437 -14.44 -4.91 34.99
CA GLU A 437 -13.00 -5.19 34.99
C GLU A 437 -12.20 -3.94 34.60
N ILE A 438 -12.79 -3.10 33.76
CA ILE A 438 -12.21 -1.84 33.27
C ILE A 438 -13.31 -0.87 32.85
N ILE A 439 -13.06 0.42 33.04
CA ILE A 439 -13.90 1.51 32.53
C ILE A 439 -13.08 2.41 31.60
N TRP A 440 -13.58 2.67 30.40
CA TRP A 440 -13.00 3.57 29.42
C TRP A 440 -13.77 4.90 29.39
N LEU A 441 -13.04 6.00 29.57
CA LEU A 441 -13.52 7.36 29.34
C LEU A 441 -12.75 7.97 28.16
N HIS A 442 -13.48 8.30 27.10
CA HIS A 442 -12.97 9.03 25.95
C HIS A 442 -13.68 10.38 25.89
N ILE A 443 -12.89 11.45 25.78
CA ILE A 443 -13.41 12.80 25.57
C ILE A 443 -12.55 13.40 24.49
N ASP A 444 -13.18 13.80 23.41
CA ASP A 444 -12.54 14.54 22.34
C ASP A 444 -13.45 15.68 21.93
N ARG A 445 -12.95 16.92 21.94
CA ARG A 445 -13.82 18.10 21.92
C ARG A 445 -13.10 19.31 21.36
N VAL A 446 -13.62 19.79 20.24
CA VAL A 446 -13.26 21.09 19.68
C VAL A 446 -13.60 22.22 20.66
N GLY A 447 -12.64 23.11 20.89
CA GLY A 447 -12.79 24.30 21.73
C GLY A 447 -12.74 24.07 23.24
N LEU A 448 -12.52 22.84 23.70
CA LEU A 448 -12.41 22.52 25.13
C LEU A 448 -11.19 23.22 25.75
N ALA A 449 -11.34 23.97 26.84
CA ALA A 449 -10.20 24.67 27.43
C ALA A 449 -9.27 23.71 28.21
N VAL A 450 -8.00 24.10 28.35
CA VAL A 450 -7.00 23.33 29.11
C VAL A 450 -7.28 23.39 30.62
N GLY A 451 -7.06 22.27 31.30
CA GLY A 451 -7.27 22.05 32.73
C GLY A 451 -8.43 21.10 33.01
N TRP A 452 -8.28 20.20 34.00
CA TRP A 452 -9.33 19.23 34.32
C TRP A 452 -10.66 19.87 34.72
N GLN A 453 -10.63 21.10 35.25
CA GLN A 453 -11.83 21.87 35.61
C GLN A 453 -12.65 22.32 34.39
N GLN A 454 -12.11 22.16 33.19
CA GLN A 454 -12.75 22.52 31.93
C GLN A 454 -13.36 21.31 31.22
N LEU A 455 -13.16 20.10 31.74
CA LEU A 455 -13.88 18.92 31.26
C LEU A 455 -15.40 19.13 31.43
N PRO A 456 -16.25 18.43 30.65
CA PRO A 456 -17.70 18.60 30.73
C PRO A 456 -18.24 18.49 32.17
N ASP A 457 -19.03 19.47 32.61
CA ASP A 457 -19.50 19.56 34.01
C ASP A 457 -20.18 18.27 34.50
N VAL A 458 -20.88 17.57 33.61
CA VAL A 458 -21.57 16.31 33.92
C VAL A 458 -20.62 15.20 34.41
N ILE A 459 -19.41 15.11 33.85
CA ILE A 459 -18.40 14.15 34.31
C ILE A 459 -17.66 14.65 35.54
N LEU A 460 -17.59 15.97 35.75
CA LEU A 460 -16.93 16.58 36.91
C LEU A 460 -17.81 16.73 38.15
N SER A 461 -19.08 16.32 38.09
CA SER A 461 -19.97 16.40 39.25
C SER A 461 -19.39 15.63 40.46
N GLU A 462 -19.62 16.15 41.68
CA GLU A 462 -19.03 15.57 42.91
C GLU A 462 -19.33 14.07 43.04
N ASN A 463 -20.55 13.64 42.66
CA ASN A 463 -20.96 12.25 42.74
C ASN A 463 -20.24 11.36 41.72
N VAL A 464 -20.06 11.83 40.48
CA VAL A 464 -19.38 11.06 39.43
C VAL A 464 -17.90 10.93 39.74
N VAL A 465 -17.24 12.04 40.12
CA VAL A 465 -15.84 12.03 40.55
C VAL A 465 -15.66 11.10 41.75
N TYR A 466 -16.56 11.16 42.74
CA TYR A 466 -16.52 10.27 43.90
C TYR A 466 -16.66 8.79 43.52
N ALA A 467 -17.61 8.45 42.65
CA ALA A 467 -17.85 7.07 42.21
C ALA A 467 -16.62 6.50 41.48
N LEU A 468 -16.10 7.21 40.49
CA LEU A 468 -14.94 6.78 39.71
C LEU A 468 -13.66 6.72 40.55
N LYS A 469 -13.46 7.70 41.44
CA LYS A 469 -12.32 7.68 42.37
C LYS A 469 -12.41 6.53 43.36
N SER A 470 -13.60 6.21 43.83
CA SER A 470 -13.83 5.07 44.74
C SER A 470 -13.56 3.74 44.04
N TYR A 471 -14.07 3.56 42.81
CA TYR A 471 -13.77 2.42 41.96
C TYR A 471 -12.26 2.26 41.72
N TYR A 472 -11.60 3.35 41.32
CA TYR A 472 -10.17 3.36 41.05
C TYR A 472 -9.34 3.05 42.30
N ASN A 473 -9.62 3.69 43.44
CA ASN A 473 -8.92 3.42 44.69
C ASN A 473 -9.11 1.98 45.19
N ALA A 474 -10.25 1.36 44.90
CA ALA A 474 -10.56 -0.03 45.25
C ALA A 474 -9.84 -1.08 44.37
N GLY A 475 -9.08 -0.67 43.35
CA GLY A 475 -8.36 -1.58 42.46
C GLY A 475 -8.83 -1.56 41.01
N GLY A 476 -9.90 -0.82 40.72
CA GLY A 476 -10.49 -0.68 39.40
C GLY A 476 -9.50 -0.17 38.35
N LYS A 477 -9.81 -0.44 37.08
CA LYS A 477 -8.93 -0.16 35.95
C LYS A 477 -9.55 0.88 35.05
N LEU A 478 -8.75 1.85 34.62
CA LEU A 478 -9.21 2.96 33.79
C LEU A 478 -8.40 3.08 32.51
N LEU A 479 -9.09 3.30 31.40
CA LEU A 479 -8.50 3.83 30.18
C LEU A 479 -9.02 5.26 30.00
N LEU A 480 -8.10 6.23 29.93
CA LEU A 480 -8.40 7.64 29.67
C LEU A 480 -7.76 8.03 28.33
N THR A 481 -8.52 8.62 27.42
CA THR A 481 -8.03 8.90 26.05
C THR A 481 -8.40 10.31 25.60
N ASN A 482 -7.50 10.96 24.84
CA ASN A 482 -7.55 12.36 24.42
C ASN A 482 -7.77 13.30 25.60
N HIS A 483 -8.72 14.23 25.53
CA HIS A 483 -8.95 15.20 26.60
C HIS A 483 -9.29 14.56 27.95
N ALA A 484 -9.77 13.31 27.97
CA ALA A 484 -10.04 12.60 29.21
C ALA A 484 -8.79 12.32 30.05
N THR A 485 -7.57 12.42 29.50
CA THR A 485 -6.34 12.27 30.30
C THR A 485 -6.26 13.27 31.45
N GLN A 486 -6.88 14.44 31.34
CA GLN A 486 -6.95 15.43 32.43
C GLN A 486 -7.71 14.90 33.66
N TYR A 487 -8.61 13.93 33.48
CA TYR A 487 -9.42 13.35 34.55
C TYR A 487 -8.59 12.56 35.57
N ILE A 488 -7.32 12.27 35.26
CA ILE A 488 -6.37 11.64 36.19
C ILE A 488 -6.11 12.50 37.45
N VAL A 489 -6.25 13.82 37.33
CA VAL A 489 -6.04 14.78 38.41
C VAL A 489 -7.17 14.76 39.45
N PRO A 490 -8.47 14.88 39.08
CA PRO A 490 -9.57 14.74 40.06
C PRO A 490 -9.65 13.33 40.68
N LEU A 491 -9.17 12.29 39.99
CA LEU A 491 -8.96 10.96 40.59
C LEU A 491 -7.92 10.97 41.74
N GLY A 492 -7.11 12.03 41.84
CA GLY A 492 -6.09 12.20 42.87
C GLY A 492 -4.81 11.43 42.58
N ARG A 493 -4.55 11.10 41.31
CA ARG A 493 -3.39 10.31 40.91
C ARG A 493 -2.12 11.15 40.76
N THR A 494 -2.27 12.39 40.32
CA THR A 494 -1.19 13.35 40.15
C THR A 494 -1.70 14.77 40.36
N GLU A 495 -0.83 15.68 40.77
CA GLU A 495 -1.09 17.12 40.78
C GLU A 495 -0.67 17.79 39.45
N ARG A 496 -0.04 17.04 38.54
CA ARG A 496 0.45 17.54 37.25
C ARG A 496 -0.65 17.48 36.21
N ASN A 497 -1.25 18.63 35.89
CA ASN A 497 -2.12 18.74 34.72
C ASN A 497 -1.33 18.49 33.42
N PRO A 498 -1.93 17.83 32.41
CA PRO A 498 -1.45 17.94 31.03
C PRO A 498 -1.26 19.41 30.63
N ASN A 499 -0.16 19.71 29.96
CA ASN A 499 0.26 21.07 29.59
C ASN A 499 0.75 21.17 28.13
N ILE A 500 0.77 20.06 27.40
CA ILE A 500 0.73 20.03 25.93
C ILE A 500 -0.72 19.74 25.57
N PHE A 501 -1.39 20.73 25.00
CA PHE A 501 -2.84 20.70 24.82
C PHE A 501 -3.24 21.30 23.46
N GLY A 502 -4.12 20.61 22.73
CA GLY A 502 -4.71 21.07 21.47
C GLY A 502 -6.21 20.74 21.44
N ASN A 503 -7.01 21.57 20.78
CA ASN A 503 -8.48 21.52 20.80
C ASN A 503 -9.10 22.20 19.55
N GLY A 504 -8.35 22.24 18.45
CA GLY A 504 -8.74 23.01 17.27
C GLY A 504 -9.61 22.18 16.32
N GLU A 505 -10.34 22.84 15.42
CA GLU A 505 -11.15 22.23 14.34
C GLU A 505 -10.36 21.34 13.34
N GLY A 506 -9.07 21.15 13.58
CA GLY A 506 -8.17 20.44 12.70
C GLY A 506 -7.74 21.18 11.45
N SER A 507 -6.75 20.58 10.80
CA SER A 507 -6.21 21.08 9.53
C SER A 507 -5.70 19.93 8.66
N SER A 508 -5.52 20.20 7.37
CA SER A 508 -4.95 19.22 6.44
C SER A 508 -3.44 19.06 6.66
N GLY A 509 -2.98 17.81 6.76
CA GLY A 509 -1.56 17.47 6.74
C GLY A 509 -1.25 16.28 5.84
N SER A 510 0.00 16.19 5.39
CA SER A 510 0.48 15.21 4.40
C SER A 510 1.38 14.11 4.99
N ASP A 511 1.69 14.21 6.27
CA ASP A 511 2.59 13.33 7.02
C ASP A 511 1.82 12.23 7.77
N ILE A 512 2.55 11.28 8.33
CA ILE A 512 2.01 10.21 9.18
C ILE A 512 2.27 10.60 10.64
N TRP A 513 1.24 10.51 11.47
CA TRP A 513 1.36 10.65 12.91
C TRP A 513 1.48 9.26 13.52
N SER A 514 2.63 9.02 14.14
CA SER A 514 2.96 7.77 14.82
C SER A 514 3.37 8.01 16.27
N ILE A 515 3.41 6.94 17.05
CA ILE A 515 3.88 6.95 18.44
C ILE A 515 5.21 6.20 18.57
N ASN A 516 6.11 6.72 19.41
CA ASN A 516 7.39 6.11 19.71
C ASN A 516 7.34 5.43 21.10
N ALA A 517 7.41 4.10 21.10
CA ALA A 517 7.45 3.28 22.33
C ALA A 517 8.89 3.04 22.86
N ASN A 518 9.91 3.67 22.27
CA ASN A 518 11.28 3.65 22.77
C ASN A 518 11.69 5.01 23.34
N ILE A 519 11.46 5.21 24.64
CA ILE A 519 11.58 6.53 25.29
C ILE A 519 13.05 6.92 25.45
N GLY A 520 13.40 8.12 24.98
CA GLY A 520 14.78 8.59 24.94
C GLY A 520 15.71 7.72 24.10
N MET A 521 15.15 6.82 23.25
CA MET A 521 15.88 5.76 22.55
C MET A 521 16.59 4.74 23.47
N GLU A 522 16.26 4.71 24.75
CA GLU A 522 16.89 3.87 25.77
C GLU A 522 15.90 2.93 26.49
N GLN A 523 14.65 3.36 26.66
CA GLN A 523 13.61 2.58 27.35
C GLN A 523 12.64 1.99 26.33
N ASN A 524 12.92 0.77 25.88
CA ASN A 524 12.14 0.09 24.85
C ASN A 524 10.90 -0.62 25.42
N HIS A 525 9.72 -0.10 25.11
CA HIS A 525 8.42 -0.67 25.46
C HIS A 525 7.69 -1.30 24.27
N THR A 526 8.33 -1.52 23.11
CA THR A 526 7.65 -2.08 21.92
C THR A 526 7.08 -3.49 22.13
N THR A 527 7.52 -4.21 23.17
CA THR A 527 6.99 -5.53 23.54
C THR A 527 5.90 -5.46 24.61
N HIS A 528 5.49 -4.26 25.03
CA HIS A 528 4.39 -4.10 25.98
C HIS A 528 3.09 -4.67 25.37
N PRO A 529 2.24 -5.36 26.15
CA PRO A 529 1.02 -5.99 25.62
C PRO A 529 0.10 -5.03 24.85
N ALA A 530 0.06 -3.75 25.23
CA ALA A 530 -0.67 -2.71 24.49
C ALA A 530 -0.28 -2.60 23.00
N PHE A 531 0.96 -2.94 22.64
CA PHE A 531 1.48 -2.87 21.27
C PHE A 531 1.54 -4.22 20.56
N ALA A 532 0.98 -5.28 21.15
CA ALA A 532 1.04 -6.63 20.59
C ALA A 532 0.44 -6.70 19.18
N GLY A 533 1.21 -7.22 18.22
CA GLY A 533 0.77 -7.39 16.84
C GLY A 533 0.74 -6.13 15.98
N MET A 534 1.05 -4.96 16.54
CA MET A 534 1.15 -3.72 15.76
C MET A 534 2.39 -3.75 14.84
N PRO A 535 2.26 -3.43 13.54
CA PRO A 535 3.38 -3.37 12.62
C PRO A 535 4.20 -2.10 12.84
N ALA A 536 5.52 -2.21 12.66
CA ALA A 536 6.40 -1.06 12.68
C ALA A 536 6.16 -0.15 11.46
N CYS A 537 6.25 1.15 11.68
CA CYS A 537 6.20 2.21 10.69
C CYS A 537 7.57 2.88 10.57
N ASP A 538 8.04 3.04 9.33
CA ASP A 538 9.33 3.66 8.98
C ASP A 538 9.18 5.17 8.64
N ALA A 539 8.20 5.86 9.24
CA ALA A 539 8.03 7.31 9.08
C ALA A 539 9.22 8.12 9.63
N PHE A 540 10.01 7.52 10.53
CA PHE A 540 11.20 8.11 11.14
C PHE A 540 12.41 7.18 11.00
N SER A 541 13.60 7.65 11.36
CA SER A 541 14.84 6.85 11.34
C SER A 541 14.89 5.70 12.35
N HIS A 542 13.82 5.52 13.12
CA HIS A 542 13.64 4.50 14.15
C HIS A 542 12.22 3.94 14.09
N PRO A 543 12.00 2.69 14.53
CA PRO A 543 10.68 2.06 14.51
C PRO A 543 9.66 2.83 15.36
N THR A 544 8.49 3.09 14.80
CA THR A 544 7.33 3.69 15.49
C THR A 544 6.05 2.92 15.13
N PHE A 545 4.92 3.23 15.77
CA PHE A 545 3.61 2.67 15.40
C PHE A 545 2.72 3.78 14.82
N ALA A 546 2.36 3.66 13.53
CA ALA A 546 1.49 4.64 12.87
C ALA A 546 0.05 4.51 13.39
N LEU A 547 -0.59 5.64 13.69
CA LEU A 547 -1.99 5.67 14.14
C LEU A 547 -2.87 6.51 13.22
N ILE A 548 -2.34 7.56 12.58
CA ILE A 548 -3.13 8.35 11.63
C ILE A 548 -2.32 8.82 10.42
N GLY A 549 -2.92 8.63 9.24
CA GLY A 549 -2.31 8.96 7.95
C GLY A 549 -2.53 10.41 7.52
N PRO A 550 -2.12 10.77 6.29
CA PRO A 550 -2.43 12.07 5.68
C PRO A 550 -3.94 12.34 5.61
N GLY A 551 -4.39 13.56 5.91
CA GLY A 551 -5.81 13.91 5.94
C GLY A 551 -6.10 15.22 6.68
N ILE A 552 -7.38 15.52 6.94
CA ILE A 552 -7.81 16.57 7.86
C ILE A 552 -7.89 15.93 9.25
N ARG A 553 -7.16 16.50 10.22
CA ARG A 553 -6.92 15.93 11.56
C ARG A 553 -6.93 17.00 12.63
N GLU A 554 -7.44 16.69 13.82
CA GLU A 554 -7.83 17.69 14.83
C GLU A 554 -6.71 18.14 15.80
N ASP A 555 -5.57 17.44 15.81
CA ASP A 555 -4.40 17.74 16.66
C ASP A 555 -4.75 17.95 18.17
N HIS A 556 -5.67 17.12 18.68
CA HIS A 556 -6.19 17.16 20.04
C HIS A 556 -5.26 16.54 21.09
N ASN A 557 -4.04 17.07 21.21
CA ASN A 557 -3.10 16.64 22.24
C ASN A 557 -3.65 16.94 23.64
N CYS A 558 -3.37 16.04 24.58
CA CYS A 558 -3.63 16.24 26.00
C CYS A 558 -2.62 15.45 26.82
N MET A 559 -1.37 15.90 26.77
CA MET A 559 -0.19 15.19 27.30
C MET A 559 0.73 16.12 28.11
N TRP A 560 1.82 15.58 28.65
CA TRP A 560 2.72 16.31 29.57
C TRP A 560 4.05 16.69 28.90
N ASP A 561 4.37 17.98 28.86
CA ASP A 561 5.72 18.53 28.74
C ASP A 561 6.38 18.50 30.13
N LEU A 562 7.36 17.61 30.25
CA LEU A 562 8.06 17.35 31.50
C LEU A 562 9.10 18.42 31.81
N ASN A 563 9.53 19.19 30.81
CA ASN A 563 10.46 20.30 31.02
C ASN A 563 9.82 21.45 31.82
N GLY A 564 8.48 21.56 31.76
CA GLY A 564 7.71 22.55 32.49
C GLY A 564 7.66 22.35 34.02
N PHE A 565 8.08 21.19 34.54
CA PHE A 565 7.88 20.84 35.96
C PHE A 565 9.09 21.08 36.87
N ASN A 566 10.20 21.61 36.34
CA ASN A 566 11.43 21.89 37.10
C ASN A 566 11.96 20.65 37.86
N TYR A 567 11.85 19.47 37.23
CA TYR A 567 12.25 18.20 37.84
C TYR A 567 13.69 18.16 38.36
N PRO A 568 14.70 18.78 37.72
CA PRO A 568 16.06 18.78 38.25
C PRO A 568 16.19 19.37 39.68
N ALA A 569 15.28 20.26 40.08
CA ALA A 569 15.27 20.83 41.43
C ALA A 569 14.51 19.97 42.45
N ILE A 570 13.52 19.19 42.00
CA ILE A 570 12.61 18.43 42.87
C ILE A 570 13.10 16.98 43.02
N TYR A 571 13.64 16.40 41.94
CA TYR A 571 14.18 15.05 41.85
C TYR A 571 15.61 15.10 41.28
N PRO A 572 16.59 15.61 42.06
CA PRO A 572 17.96 15.84 41.57
C PRO A 572 18.73 14.57 41.21
N ASP A 573 18.28 13.41 41.71
CA ASP A 573 18.89 12.10 41.45
C ASP A 573 18.25 11.36 40.25
N ALA A 574 17.16 11.89 39.68
CA ALA A 574 16.54 11.32 38.49
C ALA A 574 17.44 11.57 37.27
N GLY A 575 17.63 10.54 36.43
CA GLY A 575 18.53 10.62 35.28
C GLY A 575 18.05 11.54 34.17
N ASN A 576 16.73 11.76 34.09
CA ASN A 576 16.06 12.61 33.10
C ASN A 576 14.63 12.99 33.57
N PRO A 577 13.94 13.93 32.90
CA PRO A 577 12.58 14.33 33.28
C PRO A 577 11.53 13.21 33.26
N VAL A 578 11.65 12.22 32.37
CA VAL A 578 10.75 11.04 32.37
C VAL A 578 10.95 10.21 33.63
N ASP A 579 12.19 9.93 34.02
CA ASP A 579 12.51 9.21 35.26
C ASP A 579 11.93 9.95 36.49
N ALA A 580 12.09 11.27 36.56
CA ALA A 580 11.50 12.07 37.63
C ALA A 580 9.97 12.00 37.66
N PHE A 581 9.32 12.11 36.50
CA PHE A 581 7.86 11.99 36.38
C PHE A 581 7.35 10.60 36.81
N GLN A 582 8.05 9.54 36.40
CA GLN A 582 7.72 8.15 36.75
C GLN A 582 7.87 7.89 38.26
N GLN A 583 8.92 8.46 38.89
CA GLN A 583 9.13 8.39 40.34
C GLN A 583 8.06 9.17 41.12
N GLU A 584 7.75 10.40 40.69
CA GLU A 584 6.73 11.26 41.33
C GLU A 584 5.35 10.58 41.33
N ASN A 585 5.00 9.92 40.23
CA ASN A 585 3.64 9.45 39.99
C ASN A 585 3.47 7.93 40.07
N GLN A 586 4.52 7.20 40.45
CA GLN A 586 4.60 5.73 40.38
C GLN A 586 3.98 5.22 39.07
N ALA A 587 4.61 5.61 37.96
CA ALA A 587 4.07 5.45 36.62
C ALA A 587 5.14 4.96 35.63
N THR A 588 4.72 4.55 34.43
CA THR A 588 5.58 4.25 33.30
C THR A 588 5.12 5.05 32.08
N VAL A 589 6.03 5.75 31.42
CA VAL A 589 5.76 6.42 30.14
C VAL A 589 5.95 5.37 29.05
N LEU A 590 4.84 4.93 28.45
CA LEU A 590 4.83 3.86 27.45
C LEU A 590 5.13 4.37 26.03
N ALA A 591 4.71 5.58 25.70
CA ALA A 591 4.96 6.18 24.39
C ALA A 591 5.01 7.71 24.40
N THR A 592 5.69 8.25 23.39
CA THR A 592 5.75 9.68 23.03
C THR A 592 5.35 9.87 21.57
N TRP A 593 5.36 11.11 21.08
CA TRP A 593 5.23 11.38 19.65
C TRP A 593 6.33 10.67 18.84
N GLY A 594 6.00 10.19 17.63
CA GLY A 594 6.91 9.38 16.81
C GLY A 594 8.28 10.02 16.55
N HIS A 595 8.32 11.35 16.40
CA HIS A 595 9.56 12.10 16.17
C HIS A 595 10.38 12.36 17.44
N VAL A 596 9.81 12.16 18.64
CA VAL A 596 10.46 12.44 19.92
C VAL A 596 11.44 11.32 20.22
N THR A 597 12.71 11.70 20.39
CA THR A 597 13.82 10.80 20.69
C THR A 597 14.53 11.13 22.01
N ASP A 598 14.05 12.17 22.71
CA ASP A 598 14.54 12.59 24.03
C ASP A 598 13.49 12.28 25.13
N TRP A 599 13.63 12.94 26.28
CA TRP A 599 12.78 12.76 27.46
C TRP A 599 11.87 13.98 27.71
N CYS A 600 11.53 14.75 26.67
CA CYS A 600 10.82 16.02 26.85
C CYS A 600 9.37 15.87 27.31
N CYS A 601 8.72 14.75 26.98
CA CYS A 601 7.29 14.61 27.18
C CYS A 601 6.85 13.18 27.55
N ALA A 602 5.60 13.06 27.99
CA ALA A 602 4.92 11.80 28.25
C ALA A 602 3.56 11.79 27.53
N GLY A 603 3.39 10.95 26.51
CA GLY A 603 2.19 10.92 25.66
C GLY A 603 1.20 9.81 25.99
N MET A 604 1.72 8.61 26.25
CA MET A 604 0.97 7.47 26.78
C MET A 604 1.59 7.06 28.11
N VAL A 605 0.80 7.05 29.17
CA VAL A 605 1.28 6.85 30.54
C VAL A 605 0.47 5.78 31.24
N GLU A 606 1.14 4.78 31.81
CA GLU A 606 0.56 3.83 32.74
C GLU A 606 0.83 4.25 34.18
N PHE A 607 -0.23 4.50 34.94
CA PHE A 607 -0.19 4.80 36.36
C PHE A 607 -0.42 3.51 37.16
N HIS A 608 0.59 3.10 37.93
CA HIS A 608 0.59 1.82 38.66
C HIS A 608 -0.11 1.92 40.02
N PRO A 609 -0.57 0.78 40.57
CA PRO A 609 -1.09 0.73 41.94
C PRO A 609 -0.07 1.26 42.98
N THR A 610 -0.59 1.92 44.00
CA THR A 610 0.13 2.53 45.13
C THR A 610 -0.45 2.09 46.46
N ASP A 611 0.07 2.60 47.58
CA ASP A 611 -0.50 2.31 48.89
C ASP A 611 -1.89 2.93 49.07
N GLU A 612 -2.10 4.14 48.54
CA GLU A 612 -3.33 4.92 48.64
C GLU A 612 -4.35 4.60 47.53
N CYS A 613 -3.88 4.32 46.31
CA CYS A 613 -4.72 4.03 45.16
C CYS A 613 -4.34 2.67 44.54
N LYS A 614 -5.21 1.66 44.65
CA LYS A 614 -4.92 0.29 44.18
C LYS A 614 -5.18 0.08 42.69
N GLY A 615 -5.81 1.04 42.02
CA GLY A 615 -6.14 0.95 40.60
C GLY A 615 -4.94 1.11 39.67
N THR A 616 -5.12 0.69 38.42
CA THR A 616 -4.17 0.95 37.32
C THR A 616 -4.89 1.76 36.25
N CYS A 617 -4.23 2.79 35.70
CA CYS A 617 -4.82 3.62 34.66
C CYS A 617 -3.83 3.77 33.51
N ILE A 618 -4.28 3.59 32.27
CA ILE A 618 -3.53 4.05 31.09
C ILE A 618 -4.19 5.31 30.55
N ALA A 619 -3.39 6.37 30.40
CA ALA A 619 -3.79 7.63 29.81
C ALA A 619 -3.10 7.78 28.45
N ILE A 620 -3.87 7.93 27.35
CA ILE A 620 -3.36 8.16 25.99
C ILE A 620 -3.77 9.57 25.57
N GLY A 621 -2.83 10.50 25.57
CA GLY A 621 -3.08 11.93 25.29
C GLY A 621 -2.46 12.43 23.99
N LEU A 622 -2.07 11.53 23.09
CA LEU A 622 -1.45 11.89 21.82
C LEU A 622 -2.54 12.16 20.79
N ALA A 623 -2.46 13.29 20.07
CA ALA A 623 -3.41 13.57 18.99
C ALA A 623 -3.38 12.56 17.84
N ALA A 624 -2.35 11.71 17.77
CA ALA A 624 -2.32 10.58 16.85
C ALA A 624 -3.44 9.56 17.12
N TYR A 625 -4.03 9.56 18.32
CA TYR A 625 -5.17 8.72 18.71
C TYR A 625 -6.50 9.41 18.34
N GLU A 626 -6.82 9.46 17.05
CA GLU A 626 -8.03 10.11 16.51
C GLU A 626 -8.90 9.04 15.81
N TRP A 627 -10.09 8.82 16.33
CA TRP A 627 -11.01 7.74 15.94
C TRP A 627 -11.75 7.99 14.62
N ASN A 628 -11.95 9.25 14.24
CA ASN A 628 -12.60 9.66 13.00
C ASN A 628 -11.81 10.76 12.29
N GLN A 629 -11.05 10.41 11.25
CA GLN A 629 -10.36 11.39 10.44
C GLN A 629 -11.33 12.19 9.54
N ASN A 630 -11.47 13.48 9.80
CA ASN A 630 -12.43 14.38 9.13
C ASN A 630 -12.25 14.52 7.61
N GLY A 631 -11.09 14.13 7.08
CA GLY A 631 -10.73 14.23 5.66
C GLY A 631 -10.92 12.97 4.83
N GLY A 632 -11.34 11.85 5.43
CA GLY A 632 -11.48 10.57 4.73
C GLY A 632 -11.15 9.36 5.62
N ALA A 633 -11.15 8.17 5.04
CA ALA A 633 -10.80 6.96 5.80
C ALA A 633 -9.33 6.99 6.24
N ASN A 634 -9.09 6.93 7.54
CA ASN A 634 -7.76 6.76 8.10
C ASN A 634 -7.18 5.40 7.69
N MET A 635 -6.07 5.39 6.97
CA MET A 635 -5.42 4.16 6.51
C MET A 635 -4.78 3.32 7.64
N TYR A 636 -4.72 3.86 8.86
CA TYR A 636 -4.23 3.19 10.07
C TYR A 636 -5.31 3.02 11.14
N GLN A 637 -6.59 3.06 10.75
CA GLN A 637 -7.72 2.86 11.69
C GLN A 637 -7.60 1.53 12.44
N ASP A 638 -7.18 0.48 11.75
CA ASP A 638 -6.90 -0.84 12.30
C ASP A 638 -5.89 -0.80 13.46
N GLN A 639 -4.91 0.10 13.40
CA GLN A 639 -3.91 0.27 14.45
C GLN A 639 -4.45 0.96 15.70
N ILE A 640 -5.34 1.95 15.54
CA ILE A 640 -6.03 2.59 16.66
C ILE A 640 -6.91 1.57 17.38
N GLU A 641 -7.67 0.80 16.61
CA GLU A 641 -8.53 -0.25 17.15
C GLU A 641 -7.71 -1.35 17.85
N LEU A 642 -6.59 -1.79 17.26
CA LEU A 642 -5.72 -2.80 17.85
C LEU A 642 -5.05 -2.30 19.13
N LEU A 643 -4.50 -1.08 19.14
CA LEU A 643 -3.94 -0.46 20.34
C LEU A 643 -4.98 -0.36 21.46
N THR A 644 -6.20 0.05 21.12
CA THR A 644 -7.30 0.17 22.08
C THR A 644 -7.71 -1.19 22.63
N LYS A 645 -7.94 -2.18 21.76
CA LYS A 645 -8.26 -3.56 22.15
C LYS A 645 -7.20 -4.12 23.08
N ASN A 646 -5.93 -4.04 22.68
CA ASN A 646 -4.81 -4.54 23.46
C ASN A 646 -4.70 -3.84 24.83
N THR A 647 -4.90 -2.52 24.87
CA THR A 647 -4.84 -1.75 26.12
C THR A 647 -5.96 -2.15 27.08
N ILE A 648 -7.19 -2.31 26.57
CA ILE A 648 -8.33 -2.76 27.37
C ILE A 648 -8.11 -4.19 27.88
N THR A 649 -7.71 -5.11 27.00
CA THR A 649 -7.43 -6.51 27.34
C THR A 649 -6.33 -6.63 28.39
N TYR A 650 -5.23 -5.89 28.20
CA TYR A 650 -4.11 -5.83 29.14
C TYR A 650 -4.56 -5.34 30.53
N LEU A 651 -5.26 -4.20 30.59
CA LEU A 651 -5.72 -3.64 31.85
C LEU A 651 -6.75 -4.53 32.55
N ALA A 652 -7.62 -5.21 31.79
CA ALA A 652 -8.58 -6.17 32.33
C ALA A 652 -7.93 -7.46 32.88
N GLY A 653 -6.63 -7.70 32.59
CA GLY A 653 -5.91 -8.88 33.05
C GLY A 653 -6.32 -10.17 32.33
N ILE A 654 -6.74 -10.05 31.07
CA ILE A 654 -7.12 -11.17 30.21
C ILE A 654 -5.87 -11.56 29.42
N GLU A 655 -5.32 -12.75 29.70
CA GLU A 655 -4.20 -13.33 28.95
C GLU A 655 -4.67 -14.11 27.71
#